data_AF-A0A5B6X083-F1
#
_entry.id   AF-A0A5B6X083-F1
#
_cell.length_a   1.000
_cell.length_b   1.000
_cell.length_c   1.000
_cell.angle_alpha   90.00
_cell.angle_beta   90.00
_cell.angle_gamma   90.00
#
_symmetry.space_group_name_H-M   'P 1'
#
loop_
_entity.id
_entity.type
_entity.pdbx_description
1 polymer ?
#
loop_
_entity_poly.entity_id
_entity_poly.type
_entity_poly.pdbx_seq_one_letter_code
_entity_poly.pdbx_strand_id
1 'polypeptide(L)'
;MIAQRLQQEVNQEKDMLGCECFCWHHKHSDYDEFTPLPQPQPFSLPSPIPDWPPGQGFATGKINLGELEVVKITKFESVWSCNSLHGKAKGATFYKPVGIPDGFFCLGYYCQPNDQPLQGYVLVAREREGSTPEVYRDYDSDSDFPALKKPVNYSLIWSSDLDRNGCGFFWLPNAPMGYKTMGILVTDTPEEPDGDEVRCVREDLTETCEIKDTIHVASAEPFQVWNTRPCKRGMCCKGVSVGTFFCSTYFVSENEELEIACLKNLDPTLHAMPDLNQIHALINHYGATVFFHPDEDCLPSSVQWFFKNGALLYEDGELKGKSIDYWGSNLPSGGTNDGAFWIDLPGDNNGRDNVKKGNLESAELYVHVKPAVGGTFTDIVMWIFCPFNGPANLKIGLMNIQMNKLGQHVSDWEHFTLRISNFTGELWQVYFSQHSGGEWVDAFDLEYIEGNKPIVYSSRHGHASFPHPGTYIQGSVKLGIGIRNDAARSKYFVDSSTRYKIIAAEYLGDGVVTEPCWLNYMREWGPTIVYDSRSELDRIINMLPFFVRFSVENIFDLFPTELYGEEGPTGPKEKDNWEGDERWHLCMLKVVSDAPRALNLVQHIDKEAALGVKAQSSSKEAYVTLLYGDEFLLGVRVLGKSIRDTGSTKDMVVLVSDGVSDYAKKLLKADGWIVEMISLLANPNQVRPKRFWGVYTKLKIFNMTNYKKGYSLEFTKSVVLSISMFLLVDCIVSHLEFAFVVVYLDADTIVVKSIEDLFKCQKFCANLKHSERLNSGVMVVEPSEAVFNDMMSKVNTLPSYTGGDQGFLNSYYSDFPNAHVFDPNIPEEVLKSRPAPEMERLSTLYNADVGLYMLANKWMVDESELRVIHYTLGPLKPWDWWTSWLLKPVDVWQNVREQLKESLPGTGGGKNPNDELLIKFLFLLPFCALLFCFYRSFVQTGGSVCRTSICNQIRHFYHIIRSSGTVAYTSVSSSSTINANSQFPNSAQNKVPAYLGAISVFVCFMAAVVSLGISISIVPRQVMPWTGLLLMYEWTFSIFFLSFGAFLHLIYLWGKREPGPVSSRMDPIDSDSRKGYRQASSCDIVTWYYGLGMAFLAIAAPSLPCIFGITALFMRLGLMVVGGLILAAFMTYASEHLAIRSFLKGLEDRNTTRSRSACFLC
;
A
#
# COMPACT_ATOMS: atom_id res chain seq x y z
N MET A 1 -47.64 10.84 46.52
CA MET A 1 -46.63 9.97 47.17
C MET A 1 -46.55 8.52 46.63
N ILE A 2 -47.44 8.06 45.73
CA ILE A 2 -47.27 6.74 45.04
C ILE A 2 -47.06 6.90 43.51
N ALA A 3 -47.58 7.97 42.90
CA ALA A 3 -47.37 8.28 41.46
C ALA A 3 -45.98 8.89 41.11
N GLN A 4 -45.01 8.81 42.01
CA GLN A 4 -43.64 9.34 41.81
C GLN A 4 -42.56 8.26 42.00
N ARG A 5 -42.97 6.99 41.90
CA ARG A 5 -42.11 5.80 42.08
C ARG A 5 -42.34 4.68 41.06
N LEU A 6 -43.07 4.95 39.98
CA LEU A 6 -43.39 4.00 38.90
C LEU A 6 -42.95 4.48 37.51
N GLN A 7 -42.03 5.45 37.45
CA GLN A 7 -41.42 5.97 36.21
C GLN A 7 -39.91 5.69 36.13
N GLN A 8 -39.37 4.84 37.03
CA GLN A 8 -37.92 4.68 37.24
C GLN A 8 -37.42 3.22 37.14
N GLU A 9 -38.27 2.27 36.72
CA GLU A 9 -37.96 0.83 36.61
C GLU A 9 -38.20 0.24 35.19
N VAL A 10 -38.14 1.07 34.13
CA VAL A 10 -38.32 0.60 32.73
C VAL A 10 -37.07 0.86 31.84
N ASN A 11 -36.02 1.48 32.39
CA ASN A 11 -34.76 1.78 31.67
C ASN A 11 -33.60 0.81 32.01
N GLN A 12 -33.89 -0.46 32.30
CA GLN A 12 -32.89 -1.53 32.40
C GLN A 12 -33.48 -2.88 31.95
N GLU A 13 -33.52 -3.11 30.63
CA GLU A 13 -33.42 -4.44 29.97
C GLU A 13 -33.81 -4.30 28.48
N LYS A 14 -32.80 -4.25 27.60
CA LYS A 14 -32.77 -4.88 26.25
C LYS A 14 -31.56 -4.41 25.44
N ASP A 15 -30.46 -5.09 25.70
CA ASP A 15 -29.51 -5.41 24.64
C ASP A 15 -29.90 -6.75 23.99
N MET A 16 -29.32 -7.04 22.82
CA MET A 16 -29.35 -8.30 22.04
C MET A 16 -30.51 -8.59 21.06
N LEU A 17 -30.06 -8.88 19.82
CA LEU A 17 -30.61 -9.75 18.76
C LEU A 17 -31.80 -9.24 17.92
N GLY A 18 -31.58 -9.14 16.60
CA GLY A 18 -32.65 -9.23 15.59
C GLY A 18 -32.40 -8.44 14.30
N CYS A 19 -31.98 -9.12 13.22
CA CYS A 19 -32.24 -8.63 11.86
C CYS A 19 -33.74 -8.78 11.54
N GLU A 20 -34.35 -7.84 10.83
CA GLU A 20 -34.83 -8.04 9.44
C GLU A 20 -35.78 -6.94 8.90
N CYS A 21 -35.72 -6.80 7.56
CA CYS A 21 -36.79 -6.42 6.64
C CYS A 21 -37.41 -4.99 6.62
N PHE A 22 -37.00 -4.25 5.58
CA PHE A 22 -37.79 -3.35 4.72
C PHE A 22 -39.26 -3.05 5.07
N CYS A 23 -39.57 -1.75 5.23
CA CYS A 23 -40.78 -1.16 4.64
C CYS A 23 -40.53 0.33 4.30
N TRP A 24 -40.58 0.68 3.02
CA TRP A 24 -40.57 2.08 2.57
C TRP A 24 -41.95 2.71 2.81
N HIS A 25 -42.00 3.87 3.47
CA HIS A 25 -43.16 4.76 3.44
C HIS A 25 -42.70 6.20 3.21
N HIS A 26 -42.93 6.71 2.01
CA HIS A 26 -42.87 8.14 1.72
C HIS A 26 -43.96 8.87 2.52
N LYS A 27 -43.57 9.87 3.32
CA LYS A 27 -44.41 11.04 3.60
C LYS A 27 -43.59 12.31 3.50
N HIS A 28 -44.26 13.35 2.99
CA HIS A 28 -43.70 14.67 2.74
C HIS A 28 -43.63 15.52 4.01
N SER A 29 -42.70 16.47 3.98
CA SER A 29 -42.74 17.79 4.62
C SER A 29 -43.01 17.84 6.13
N ASP A 30 -41.94 18.11 6.88
CA ASP A 30 -41.99 19.09 7.96
C ASP A 30 -40.96 20.19 7.63
N TYR A 31 -41.35 21.45 7.87
CA TYR A 31 -40.46 22.61 7.81
C TYR A 31 -39.90 22.81 9.23
N ASP A 32 -38.68 22.36 9.49
CA ASP A 32 -38.00 22.70 10.74
C ASP A 32 -37.48 24.14 10.68
N GLU A 33 -37.90 24.96 11.64
CA GLU A 33 -37.35 26.30 11.88
C GLU A 33 -35.88 26.18 12.29
N PHE A 34 -34.98 26.75 11.47
CA PHE A 34 -33.56 26.83 11.79
C PHE A 34 -33.32 27.80 12.95
N THR A 35 -33.15 27.28 14.17
CA THR A 35 -32.44 28.01 15.23
C THR A 35 -30.98 28.21 14.82
N PRO A 36 -30.43 29.44 14.89
CA PRO A 36 -29.00 29.65 14.71
C PRO A 36 -28.21 28.85 15.73
N LEU A 37 -27.13 28.19 15.29
CA LEU A 37 -26.16 27.61 16.22
C LEU A 37 -25.56 28.74 17.08
N PRO A 38 -25.40 28.55 18.41
CA PRO A 38 -24.66 29.50 19.23
C PRO A 38 -23.24 29.66 18.68
N GLN A 39 -22.71 30.90 18.70
CA GLN A 39 -21.30 31.11 18.36
C GLN A 39 -20.40 30.26 19.27
N PRO A 40 -19.35 29.61 18.74
CA PRO A 40 -18.45 28.79 19.54
C PRO A 40 -17.77 29.67 20.58
N GLN A 41 -17.75 29.21 21.84
CA GLN A 41 -17.08 29.95 22.90
C GLN A 41 -15.56 29.90 22.71
N PRO A 42 -14.84 31.00 23.05
CA PRO A 42 -13.38 30.97 23.12
C PRO A 42 -12.88 29.86 24.02
N PHE A 43 -11.85 29.13 23.56
CA PHE A 43 -11.13 28.21 24.44
C PHE A 43 -10.37 28.99 25.52
N SER A 44 -10.13 28.34 26.65
CA SER A 44 -9.23 28.82 27.69
C SER A 44 -8.64 27.61 28.42
N LEU A 45 -7.33 27.68 28.71
CA LEU A 45 -6.64 26.65 29.47
C LEU A 45 -7.27 26.43 30.86
N PRO A 46 -7.14 25.24 31.48
CA PRO A 46 -7.79 24.92 32.76
C PRO A 46 -7.38 25.82 33.94
N SER A 47 -6.25 26.53 33.83
CA SER A 47 -5.76 27.51 34.78
C SER A 47 -5.18 28.74 34.06
N PRO A 48 -5.23 29.92 34.70
CA PRO A 48 -4.73 31.15 34.10
C PRO A 48 -3.22 31.07 33.82
N ILE A 49 -2.80 31.77 32.77
CA ILE A 49 -1.39 31.98 32.45
C ILE A 49 -0.76 32.85 33.57
N PRO A 50 0.37 32.45 34.17
CA PRO A 50 1.04 33.23 35.20
C PRO A 50 1.84 34.40 34.59
N ASP A 51 2.22 35.37 35.42
CA ASP A 51 3.25 36.34 35.05
C ASP A 51 4.59 35.61 34.86
N TRP A 52 5.11 35.62 33.64
CA TRP A 52 6.40 34.99 33.32
C TRP A 52 7.58 35.78 33.90
N PRO A 53 8.74 35.14 34.16
CA PRO A 53 9.96 35.85 34.53
C PRO A 53 10.30 36.96 33.51
N PRO A 54 10.82 38.12 33.94
CA PRO A 54 11.15 39.21 33.03
C PRO A 54 12.32 38.83 32.12
N GLY A 55 12.13 38.99 30.81
CA GLY A 55 13.12 38.73 29.76
C GLY A 55 13.19 39.86 28.73
N GLN A 56 13.61 39.56 27.49
CA GLN A 56 13.75 40.57 26.43
C GLN A 56 12.43 40.89 25.71
N GLY A 57 11.89 39.93 24.93
CA GLY A 57 10.66 40.11 24.14
C GLY A 57 9.59 39.03 24.33
N PHE A 58 9.92 37.88 24.94
CA PHE A 58 8.97 36.79 25.19
C PHE A 58 7.77 37.24 26.03
N ALA A 59 6.58 36.79 25.64
CA ALA A 59 5.29 37.05 26.28
C ALA A 59 4.88 38.54 26.41
N THR A 60 5.46 39.44 25.60
CA THR A 60 5.13 40.89 25.60
C THR A 60 3.91 41.26 24.76
N GLY A 61 3.26 40.30 24.09
CA GLY A 61 2.16 40.53 23.15
C GLY A 61 2.56 41.05 21.77
N LYS A 62 3.86 41.33 21.55
CA LYS A 62 4.42 41.85 20.29
C LYS A 62 5.65 41.08 19.88
N ILE A 63 5.89 40.95 18.57
CA ILE A 63 7.12 40.37 18.02
C ILE A 63 7.61 41.23 16.86
N ASN A 64 8.90 41.61 16.89
CA ASN A 64 9.57 42.24 15.76
C ASN A 64 10.09 41.19 14.76
N LEU A 65 9.77 41.35 13.48
CA LEU A 65 10.19 40.49 12.37
C LEU A 65 11.25 41.16 11.46
N GLY A 66 11.80 42.32 11.86
CA GLY A 66 12.77 43.09 11.09
C GLY A 66 12.25 44.50 10.81
N GLU A 67 11.69 44.71 9.63
CA GLU A 67 10.98 45.96 9.25
C GLU A 67 9.53 46.00 9.74
N LEU A 68 8.96 44.84 10.08
CA LEU A 68 7.58 44.68 10.56
C LEU A 68 7.56 44.37 12.07
N GLU A 69 6.68 45.02 12.82
CA GLU A 69 6.25 44.55 14.15
C GLU A 69 4.86 43.93 14.03
N VAL A 70 4.65 42.75 14.62
CA VAL A 70 3.38 42.02 14.58
C VAL A 70 2.75 41.85 15.96
N VAL A 71 1.42 41.81 15.98
CA VAL A 71 0.58 41.51 17.15
C VAL A 71 -0.38 40.36 16.79
N LYS A 72 -0.61 39.47 17.74
CA LYS A 72 -1.55 38.35 17.62
C LYS A 72 -2.96 38.77 18.08
N ILE A 73 -3.94 38.72 17.18
CA ILE A 73 -5.35 38.99 17.48
C ILE A 73 -6.11 37.67 17.60
N THR A 74 -6.74 37.44 18.75
CA THR A 74 -7.60 36.27 19.05
C THR A 74 -9.07 36.65 19.27
N LYS A 75 -9.41 37.93 19.05
CA LYS A 75 -10.78 38.46 19.17
C LYS A 75 -11.39 38.63 17.79
N PHE A 76 -12.60 38.13 17.64
CA PHE A 76 -13.23 37.89 16.35
C PHE A 76 -14.71 38.28 16.35
N GLU A 77 -15.16 38.81 15.22
CA GLU A 77 -16.57 39.05 14.90
C GLU A 77 -16.98 38.11 13.76
N SER A 78 -18.05 37.35 13.94
CA SER A 78 -18.54 36.40 12.92
C SER A 78 -19.19 37.16 11.78
N VAL A 79 -18.73 36.91 10.55
CA VAL A 79 -19.28 37.53 9.34
C VAL A 79 -20.26 36.58 8.64
N TRP A 80 -19.86 35.32 8.45
CA TRP A 80 -20.66 34.34 7.73
C TRP A 80 -20.41 32.91 8.20
N SER A 81 -21.40 32.02 8.09
CA SER A 81 -21.32 30.61 8.48
C SER A 81 -22.02 29.71 7.46
N CYS A 82 -21.36 28.63 7.04
CA CYS A 82 -22.00 27.56 6.27
C CYS A 82 -22.34 26.35 7.17
N ASN A 83 -23.52 25.76 6.96
CA ASN A 83 -23.97 24.55 7.66
C ASN A 83 -24.37 23.48 6.64
N SER A 84 -23.85 22.25 6.78
CA SER A 84 -24.25 21.15 5.88
C SER A 84 -25.63 20.62 6.25
N LEU A 85 -26.52 20.58 5.26
CA LEU A 85 -27.90 20.13 5.42
C LEU A 85 -28.05 18.61 5.63
N HIS A 86 -27.01 17.78 5.44
CA HIS A 86 -27.12 16.31 5.41
C HIS A 86 -26.01 15.58 6.20
N GLY A 87 -25.93 15.83 7.53
CA GLY A 87 -25.48 14.85 8.54
C GLY A 87 -24.08 14.23 8.46
N LYS A 88 -23.20 14.63 7.52
CA LYS A 88 -21.85 14.04 7.34
C LYS A 88 -20.73 15.03 6.99
N ALA A 89 -21.02 16.24 6.53
CA ALA A 89 -20.00 17.27 6.30
C ALA A 89 -20.06 18.33 7.41
N LYS A 90 -18.88 18.69 7.96
CA LYS A 90 -18.75 19.72 8.99
C LYS A 90 -18.92 21.10 8.34
N GLY A 91 -19.69 21.99 8.99
CA GLY A 91 -19.80 23.41 8.58
C GLY A 91 -18.57 24.22 9.02
N ALA A 92 -18.45 25.45 8.54
CA ALA A 92 -17.39 26.38 8.91
C ALA A 92 -17.94 27.81 9.11
N THR A 93 -17.23 28.61 9.91
CA THR A 93 -17.55 30.02 10.19
C THR A 93 -16.34 30.90 9.95
N PHE A 94 -16.59 32.07 9.38
CA PHE A 94 -15.61 33.03 8.91
C PHE A 94 -15.72 34.33 9.73
N TYR A 95 -14.58 34.88 10.10
CA TYR A 95 -14.48 35.89 11.15
C TYR A 95 -13.56 37.06 10.75
N LYS A 96 -14.03 38.29 11.03
CA LYS A 96 -13.23 39.50 10.99
C LYS A 96 -12.45 39.65 12.31
N PRO A 97 -11.13 39.89 12.29
CA PRO A 97 -10.39 40.22 13.51
C PRO A 97 -10.78 41.61 14.03
N VAL A 98 -11.02 41.75 15.33
CA VAL A 98 -11.48 42.99 15.98
C VAL A 98 -10.60 43.40 17.15
N GLY A 99 -10.58 44.70 17.46
CA GLY A 99 -9.70 45.27 18.51
C GLY A 99 -8.23 45.38 18.08
N ILE A 100 -8.00 45.63 16.79
CA ILE A 100 -6.66 45.89 16.22
C ILE A 100 -6.07 47.16 16.89
N PRO A 101 -4.83 47.11 17.42
CA PRO A 101 -4.22 48.28 18.06
C PRO A 101 -3.89 49.41 17.08
N ASP A 102 -3.89 50.65 17.57
CA ASP A 102 -3.57 51.84 16.77
C ASP A 102 -2.23 51.70 16.02
N GLY A 103 -2.27 51.98 14.71
CA GLY A 103 -1.11 51.90 13.82
C GLY A 103 -0.80 50.50 13.27
N PHE A 104 -1.51 49.45 13.70
CA PHE A 104 -1.45 48.12 13.08
C PHE A 104 -2.53 47.95 12.02
N PHE A 105 -2.25 47.12 11.03
CA PHE A 105 -3.15 46.84 9.90
C PHE A 105 -3.48 45.35 9.82
N CYS A 106 -4.70 45.05 9.38
CA CYS A 106 -5.16 43.69 9.11
C CYS A 106 -4.46 43.11 7.86
N LEU A 107 -4.24 41.80 7.86
CA LEU A 107 -3.60 41.06 6.78
C LEU A 107 -4.55 40.03 6.10
N GLY A 108 -5.71 39.75 6.69
CA GLY A 108 -6.72 38.82 6.18
C GLY A 108 -7.68 38.36 7.29
N TYR A 109 -8.68 37.56 6.95
CA TYR A 109 -9.69 37.07 7.90
C TYR A 109 -9.40 35.63 8.36
N TYR A 110 -10.09 35.20 9.41
CA TYR A 110 -9.97 33.87 10.02
C TYR A 110 -11.14 32.95 9.64
N CYS A 111 -10.91 31.64 9.66
CA CYS A 111 -11.95 30.61 9.47
C CYS A 111 -11.66 29.39 10.35
N GLN A 112 -12.71 28.74 10.84
CA GLN A 112 -12.61 27.43 11.51
C GLN A 112 -13.85 26.55 11.31
N PRO A 113 -13.76 25.23 11.56
CA PRO A 113 -14.91 24.34 11.65
C PRO A 113 -15.89 24.75 12.76
N ASN A 114 -17.17 24.46 12.55
CA ASN A 114 -18.26 24.78 13.50
C ASN A 114 -18.34 23.83 14.71
N ASP A 115 -17.58 22.73 14.72
CA ASP A 115 -17.58 21.72 15.78
C ASP A 115 -16.40 21.85 16.76
N GLN A 116 -15.63 22.94 16.67
CA GLN A 116 -14.50 23.25 17.54
C GLN A 116 -14.75 24.54 18.35
N PRO A 117 -14.18 24.67 19.57
CA PRO A 117 -14.18 25.95 20.27
C PRO A 117 -13.33 26.98 19.51
N LEU A 118 -13.50 28.27 19.83
CA LEU A 118 -12.76 29.34 19.17
C LEU A 118 -11.33 29.43 19.74
N GLN A 119 -10.34 28.87 19.03
CA GLN A 119 -8.90 28.92 19.37
C GLN A 119 -8.04 29.45 18.22
N GLY A 120 -8.59 30.35 17.39
CA GLY A 120 -7.90 30.97 16.26
C GLY A 120 -6.98 32.13 16.61
N TYR A 121 -6.17 32.57 15.64
CA TYR A 121 -5.52 33.88 15.66
C TYR A 121 -5.34 34.45 14.26
N VAL A 122 -5.21 35.77 14.15
CA VAL A 122 -4.68 36.47 12.97
C VAL A 122 -3.55 37.41 13.41
N LEU A 123 -2.45 37.43 12.67
CA LEU A 123 -1.41 38.45 12.86
C LEU A 123 -1.78 39.75 12.15
N VAL A 124 -1.69 40.85 12.89
CA VAL A 124 -1.75 42.22 12.36
C VAL A 124 -0.36 42.82 12.40
N ALA A 125 -0.01 43.65 11.41
CA ALA A 125 1.35 44.16 11.23
C ALA A 125 1.40 45.68 11.17
N ARG A 126 2.52 46.26 11.59
CA ARG A 126 2.90 47.65 11.33
C ARG A 126 4.35 47.75 10.87
N GLU A 127 4.64 48.79 10.10
CA GLU A 127 5.99 49.17 9.72
C GLU A 127 6.70 49.82 10.92
N ARG A 128 8.00 49.55 11.07
CA ARG A 128 8.82 50.04 12.18
C ARG A 128 9.50 51.37 11.83
N GLU A 129 9.31 52.38 12.68
CA GLU A 129 10.03 53.65 12.57
C GLU A 129 11.56 53.44 12.74
N GLY A 130 12.35 53.87 11.74
CA GLY A 130 13.82 53.88 11.80
C GLY A 130 14.55 52.72 11.09
N SER A 131 13.88 51.96 10.21
CA SER A 131 14.43 50.82 9.46
C SER A 131 15.40 51.19 8.32
N THR A 132 16.52 51.86 8.64
CA THR A 132 17.70 51.91 7.74
C THR A 132 18.91 51.24 8.40
N PRO A 133 19.13 49.93 8.21
CA PRO A 133 20.29 49.23 8.78
C PRO A 133 21.56 49.48 7.96
N GLU A 134 22.63 50.00 8.57
CA GLU A 134 23.90 50.34 7.89
C GLU A 134 24.76 49.13 7.46
N VAL A 135 24.25 47.88 7.53
CA VAL A 135 25.08 46.67 7.47
C VAL A 135 24.88 45.82 6.19
N TYR A 136 23.80 46.02 5.43
CA TYR A 136 23.57 45.35 4.15
C TYR A 136 23.41 46.36 3.00
N ARG A 137 24.52 47.01 2.62
CA ARG A 137 24.67 47.59 1.28
C ARG A 137 25.59 46.70 0.46
N ASP A 138 25.03 45.64 -0.11
CA ASP A 138 25.61 45.07 -1.32
C ASP A 138 24.96 45.75 -2.54
N TYR A 139 25.69 45.82 -3.64
CA TYR A 139 25.32 46.63 -4.81
C TYR A 139 24.20 45.98 -5.65
N ASP A 140 22.91 46.28 -5.39
CA ASP A 140 21.89 46.57 -6.45
C ASP A 140 20.45 47.01 -6.02
N SER A 141 20.12 47.35 -4.76
CA SER A 141 18.71 47.63 -4.37
C SER A 141 18.35 49.09 -4.09
N ASP A 142 17.58 49.70 -5.01
CA ASP A 142 16.67 50.83 -4.72
C ASP A 142 15.50 50.33 -3.84
N SER A 143 15.40 50.80 -2.59
CA SER A 143 14.29 50.45 -1.69
C SER A 143 13.63 51.66 -1.02
N ASP A 144 13.23 52.64 -1.83
CA ASP A 144 12.37 53.79 -1.45
C ASP A 144 10.88 53.41 -1.19
N PHE A 145 10.56 52.12 -0.99
CA PHE A 145 9.19 51.61 -0.90
C PHE A 145 8.83 51.05 0.49
N PRO A 146 7.66 51.43 1.07
CA PRO A 146 7.27 51.02 2.41
C PRO A 146 7.01 49.51 2.52
N ALA A 147 7.14 48.97 3.73
CA ALA A 147 6.92 47.55 4.03
C ALA A 147 5.46 47.11 3.84
N LEU A 148 4.49 48.01 4.01
CA LEU A 148 3.05 47.76 3.92
C LEU A 148 2.36 48.72 2.94
N LYS A 149 1.43 48.19 2.12
CA LYS A 149 0.70 48.99 1.12
C LYS A 149 -0.74 48.52 0.96
N LYS A 150 -1.64 49.43 0.57
CA LYS A 150 -3.04 49.07 0.26
C LYS A 150 -3.09 48.17 -0.99
N PRO A 151 -4.04 47.22 -1.08
CA PRO A 151 -4.36 46.56 -2.34
C PRO A 151 -4.82 47.59 -3.39
N VAL A 152 -4.73 47.22 -4.67
CA VAL A 152 -5.17 48.08 -5.79
C VAL A 152 -6.70 48.09 -5.88
N ASN A 153 -7.31 46.93 -5.69
CA ASN A 153 -8.73 46.61 -5.70
C ASN A 153 -8.90 45.17 -5.20
N TYR A 154 -10.11 44.61 -5.22
CA TYR A 154 -10.39 43.23 -4.82
C TYR A 154 -11.01 42.39 -5.97
N SER A 155 -10.74 41.08 -5.95
CA SER A 155 -11.32 40.11 -6.87
C SER A 155 -12.28 39.19 -6.12
N LEU A 156 -13.53 39.05 -6.60
CA LEU A 156 -14.50 38.11 -6.02
C LEU A 156 -14.16 36.66 -6.43
N ILE A 157 -13.90 35.80 -5.45
CA ILE A 157 -13.56 34.38 -5.63
C ILE A 157 -14.85 33.55 -5.73
N TRP A 158 -15.77 33.74 -4.79
CA TRP A 158 -17.01 32.98 -4.66
C TRP A 158 -18.06 33.78 -3.88
N SER A 159 -19.34 33.46 -4.10
CA SER A 159 -20.47 34.00 -3.37
C SER A 159 -21.58 32.96 -3.23
N SER A 160 -22.22 32.85 -2.06
CA SER A 160 -23.36 31.95 -1.86
C SER A 160 -24.63 32.43 -2.55
N ASP A 161 -25.41 31.51 -3.13
CA ASP A 161 -26.69 31.80 -3.81
C ASP A 161 -27.71 32.59 -2.96
N LEU A 162 -28.40 33.52 -3.62
CA LEU A 162 -29.31 34.52 -3.03
C LEU A 162 -30.52 33.96 -2.25
N ASP A 163 -30.89 32.69 -2.43
CA ASP A 163 -32.18 32.14 -2.00
C ASP A 163 -32.18 31.54 -0.58
N ARG A 164 -31.03 31.43 0.13
CA ARG A 164 -30.98 30.77 1.46
C ARG A 164 -29.96 31.40 2.44
N ASN A 165 -30.46 32.28 3.32
CA ASN A 165 -29.78 32.86 4.49
C ASN A 165 -28.41 33.52 4.25
N GLY A 166 -28.37 34.86 4.22
CA GLY A 166 -27.17 35.68 4.40
C GLY A 166 -26.05 35.41 3.38
N CYS A 167 -25.93 36.24 2.36
CA CYS A 167 -24.97 36.00 1.29
C CYS A 167 -23.54 36.25 1.78
N GLY A 168 -22.69 35.22 1.79
CA GLY A 168 -21.26 35.36 2.05
C GLY A 168 -20.50 35.58 0.74
N PHE A 169 -19.68 36.63 0.67
CA PHE A 169 -18.85 36.99 -0.49
C PHE A 169 -17.37 36.94 -0.13
N PHE A 170 -16.57 36.26 -0.96
CA PHE A 170 -15.15 35.97 -0.67
C PHE A 170 -14.25 36.77 -1.60
N TRP A 171 -13.37 37.59 -1.02
CA TRP A 171 -12.59 38.59 -1.76
C TRP A 171 -11.09 38.39 -1.60
N LEU A 172 -10.37 38.28 -2.72
CA LEU A 172 -8.92 38.32 -2.79
C LEU A 172 -8.45 39.78 -2.94
N PRO A 173 -7.62 40.31 -2.02
CA PRO A 173 -6.90 41.57 -2.24
C PRO A 173 -5.92 41.45 -3.41
N ASN A 174 -6.02 42.32 -4.41
CA ASN A 174 -5.07 42.37 -5.51
C ASN A 174 -3.86 43.22 -5.11
N ALA A 175 -2.72 42.57 -4.88
CA ALA A 175 -1.50 43.25 -4.44
C ALA A 175 -0.88 44.15 -5.53
N PRO A 176 -0.33 45.32 -5.17
CA PRO A 176 0.47 46.11 -6.09
C PRO A 176 1.80 45.43 -6.43
N MET A 177 2.39 45.74 -7.58
CA MET A 177 3.67 45.17 -8.03
C MET A 177 4.78 45.30 -6.96
N GLY A 178 5.47 44.19 -6.67
CA GLY A 178 6.48 44.08 -5.61
C GLY A 178 5.93 43.77 -4.20
N TYR A 179 4.64 43.44 -4.09
CA TYR A 179 3.96 43.07 -2.84
C TYR A 179 3.15 41.79 -3.05
N LYS A 180 2.92 41.05 -1.96
CA LYS A 180 2.08 39.84 -1.92
C LYS A 180 0.91 40.04 -0.94
N THR A 181 -0.18 39.32 -1.18
CA THR A 181 -1.37 39.28 -0.31
C THR A 181 -1.18 38.22 0.77
N MET A 182 -1.72 38.45 1.96
CA MET A 182 -1.50 37.58 3.15
C MET A 182 -2.74 36.76 3.55
N GLY A 183 -3.91 37.02 2.95
CA GLY A 183 -5.15 36.33 3.27
C GLY A 183 -6.35 36.90 2.53
N ILE A 184 -7.48 36.18 2.66
CA ILE A 184 -8.76 36.47 2.01
C ILE A 184 -9.69 37.21 2.98
N LEU A 185 -10.60 38.04 2.46
CA LEU A 185 -11.67 38.70 3.23
C LEU A 185 -13.02 38.03 2.95
N VAL A 186 -13.94 38.16 3.89
CA VAL A 186 -15.35 37.78 3.71
C VAL A 186 -16.24 38.98 4.02
N THR A 187 -17.27 39.23 3.23
CA THR A 187 -18.34 40.21 3.51
C THR A 187 -19.71 39.54 3.48
N ASP A 188 -20.68 40.15 4.16
CA ASP A 188 -22.11 39.79 4.12
C ASP A 188 -22.88 40.58 3.05
N THR A 189 -22.20 41.49 2.34
CA THR A 189 -22.76 42.32 1.25
C THR A 189 -21.94 42.19 -0.04
N PRO A 190 -22.56 42.41 -1.23
CA PRO A 190 -21.91 42.26 -2.53
C PRO A 190 -21.02 43.44 -2.94
N GLU A 191 -20.94 44.50 -2.13
CA GLU A 191 -20.06 45.63 -2.42
C GLU A 191 -18.58 45.24 -2.27
N GLU A 192 -17.73 45.81 -3.13
CA GLU A 192 -16.28 45.64 -3.03
C GLU A 192 -15.76 46.23 -1.69
N PRO A 193 -14.90 45.51 -0.94
CA PRO A 193 -14.34 46.01 0.31
C PRO A 193 -13.55 47.31 0.13
N ASP A 194 -13.47 48.13 1.18
CA ASP A 194 -12.64 49.34 1.16
C ASP A 194 -11.14 48.97 1.09
N GLY A 195 -10.36 49.73 0.31
CA GLY A 195 -8.91 49.54 0.18
C GLY A 195 -8.11 49.75 1.47
N ASP A 196 -8.73 50.28 2.53
CA ASP A 196 -8.14 50.36 3.87
C ASP A 196 -8.30 49.09 4.72
N GLU A 197 -9.21 48.16 4.39
CA GLU A 197 -9.53 46.98 5.21
C GLU A 197 -8.34 46.05 5.50
N VAL A 198 -7.39 45.91 4.55
CA VAL A 198 -6.16 45.12 4.72
C VAL A 198 -4.93 45.80 4.12
N ARG A 199 -3.75 45.23 4.37
CA ARG A 199 -2.48 45.58 3.68
C ARG A 199 -1.84 44.37 3.01
N CYS A 200 -1.28 44.62 1.85
CA CYS A 200 -0.32 43.73 1.18
C CYS A 200 1.09 44.05 1.72
N VAL A 201 1.96 43.04 1.71
CA VAL A 201 3.30 43.07 2.31
C VAL A 201 4.36 43.03 1.21
N ARG A 202 5.44 43.82 1.34
CA ARG A 202 6.54 43.87 0.37
C ARG A 202 7.19 42.48 0.21
N GLU A 203 7.43 42.06 -1.03
CA GLU A 203 7.68 40.64 -1.39
C GLU A 203 8.89 40.00 -0.69
N ASP A 204 9.96 40.77 -0.44
CA ASP A 204 11.16 40.35 0.28
C ASP A 204 10.92 40.00 1.77
N LEU A 205 9.87 40.59 2.36
CA LEU A 205 9.40 40.36 3.73
C LEU A 205 8.43 39.16 3.84
N THR A 206 8.26 38.38 2.76
CA THR A 206 7.34 37.24 2.66
C THR A 206 8.06 35.92 2.35
N GLU A 207 7.38 34.80 2.60
CA GLU A 207 7.83 33.43 2.29
C GLU A 207 6.66 32.63 1.67
N THR A 208 6.99 31.66 0.81
CA THR A 208 5.97 30.84 0.12
C THR A 208 5.13 30.01 1.09
N CYS A 209 3.89 29.74 0.68
CA CYS A 209 2.83 29.21 1.53
C CYS A 209 2.16 27.99 0.88
N GLU A 210 1.84 26.97 1.68
CA GLU A 210 1.13 25.75 1.29
C GLU A 210 -0.17 25.59 2.08
N ILE A 211 -1.10 24.79 1.54
CA ILE A 211 -2.30 24.33 2.26
C ILE A 211 -1.93 23.24 3.29
N LYS A 212 -2.63 23.23 4.43
CA LYS A 212 -2.41 22.27 5.54
C LYS A 212 -3.58 21.31 5.71
N ASP A 213 -4.70 21.80 6.24
CA ASP A 213 -5.90 21.00 6.53
C ASP A 213 -7.10 21.55 5.77
N THR A 214 -7.95 20.67 5.24
CA THR A 214 -9.22 21.05 4.63
C THR A 214 -10.25 21.37 5.72
N ILE A 215 -10.68 22.62 5.80
CA ILE A 215 -11.65 23.13 6.78
C ILE A 215 -13.09 22.76 6.36
N HIS A 216 -13.41 22.93 5.08
CA HIS A 216 -14.74 22.68 4.54
C HIS A 216 -14.71 22.22 3.08
N VAL A 217 -15.68 21.37 2.73
CA VAL A 217 -16.01 20.97 1.35
C VAL A 217 -17.51 21.13 1.17
N ALA A 218 -17.93 22.05 0.32
CA ALA A 218 -19.34 22.20 -0.02
C ALA A 218 -19.83 20.97 -0.81
N SER A 219 -20.95 20.38 -0.41
CA SER A 219 -21.44 19.13 -1.03
C SER A 219 -22.21 19.32 -2.35
N ALA A 220 -22.33 20.55 -2.83
CA ALA A 220 -23.12 20.92 -4.01
C ALA A 220 -22.35 21.75 -5.06
N GLU A 221 -21.26 22.41 -4.65
CA GLU A 221 -20.42 23.26 -5.50
C GLU A 221 -18.94 22.98 -5.22
N PRO A 222 -18.02 23.23 -6.17
CA PRO A 222 -16.59 22.96 -6.01
C PRO A 222 -15.84 23.91 -5.06
N PHE A 223 -16.54 24.62 -4.16
CA PHE A 223 -15.93 25.52 -3.17
C PHE A 223 -15.28 24.74 -2.01
N GLN A 224 -14.00 24.99 -1.79
CA GLN A 224 -13.17 24.35 -0.77
C GLN A 224 -12.33 25.39 -0.02
N VAL A 225 -12.06 25.12 1.26
CA VAL A 225 -11.39 26.05 2.19
C VAL A 225 -10.33 25.30 2.99
N TRP A 226 -9.15 25.92 3.15
CA TRP A 226 -7.98 25.32 3.80
C TRP A 226 -7.29 26.28 4.78
N ASN A 227 -6.71 25.70 5.84
CA ASN A 227 -5.67 26.35 6.65
C ASN A 227 -4.37 26.46 5.84
N THR A 228 -3.54 27.46 6.14
CA THR A 228 -2.27 27.69 5.43
C THR A 228 -1.05 27.77 6.35
N ARG A 229 0.12 27.41 5.82
CA ARG A 229 1.41 27.42 6.54
C ARG A 229 2.60 27.68 5.60
N PRO A 230 3.77 28.14 6.11
CA PRO A 230 4.97 28.31 5.29
C PRO A 230 5.46 26.96 4.73
N CYS A 231 5.97 26.96 3.49
CA CYS A 231 6.51 25.76 2.85
C CYS A 231 7.81 25.26 3.51
N LYS A 232 8.70 26.18 3.91
CA LYS A 232 9.97 25.87 4.60
C LYS A 232 9.78 25.95 6.11
N ARG A 233 10.08 24.87 6.83
CA ARG A 233 9.84 24.70 8.28
C ARG A 233 11.03 24.01 8.96
N GLY A 234 11.16 24.22 10.27
CA GLY A 234 12.30 23.78 11.08
C GLY A 234 12.97 24.94 11.82
N MET A 235 13.93 24.62 12.68
CA MET A 235 14.64 25.54 13.58
C MET A 235 15.29 26.73 12.84
N CYS A 236 15.87 26.48 11.66
CA CYS A 236 16.57 27.48 10.86
C CYS A 236 15.64 28.23 9.86
N CYS A 237 14.34 27.93 9.84
CA CYS A 237 13.40 28.49 8.86
C CYS A 237 12.72 29.77 9.35
N LYS A 238 12.51 30.71 8.43
CA LYS A 238 12.05 32.08 8.72
C LYS A 238 10.55 32.33 8.49
N GLY A 239 9.82 31.39 7.92
CA GLY A 239 8.40 31.56 7.59
C GLY A 239 7.51 31.66 8.83
N VAL A 240 6.61 32.62 8.85
CA VAL A 240 5.65 32.92 9.92
C VAL A 240 4.23 32.84 9.37
N SER A 241 3.40 31.93 9.90
CA SER A 241 1.98 31.87 9.51
C SER A 241 1.22 33.07 10.06
N VAL A 242 0.39 33.66 9.21
CA VAL A 242 -0.47 34.81 9.55
C VAL A 242 -1.73 34.37 10.30
N GLY A 243 -2.11 33.09 10.22
CA GLY A 243 -3.37 32.57 10.78
C GLY A 243 -4.60 32.86 9.91
N THR A 244 -4.39 33.14 8.62
CA THR A 244 -5.45 33.32 7.62
C THR A 244 -5.83 31.99 6.95
N PHE A 245 -6.87 32.00 6.12
CA PHE A 245 -7.29 30.84 5.32
C PHE A 245 -7.13 31.11 3.81
N PHE A 246 -7.12 30.02 3.03
CA PHE A 246 -7.23 30.05 1.57
C PHE A 246 -8.53 29.36 1.12
N CYS A 247 -9.13 29.80 0.02
CA CYS A 247 -10.30 29.15 -0.56
C CYS A 247 -10.31 29.26 -2.10
N SER A 248 -10.88 28.26 -2.77
CA SER A 248 -10.97 28.21 -4.22
C SER A 248 -12.25 27.49 -4.68
N THR A 249 -12.68 27.78 -5.90
CA THR A 249 -13.81 27.15 -6.61
C THR A 249 -13.38 26.05 -7.58
N TYR A 250 -12.09 25.70 -7.58
CA TYR A 250 -11.54 24.60 -8.37
C TYR A 250 -10.57 23.76 -7.52
N PHE A 251 -10.23 22.57 -8.00
CA PHE A 251 -9.20 21.75 -7.36
C PHE A 251 -7.83 22.40 -7.56
N VAL A 252 -7.40 23.11 -6.52
CA VAL A 252 -6.02 23.58 -6.35
C VAL A 252 -5.12 22.35 -6.34
N SER A 253 -4.16 22.30 -7.25
CA SER A 253 -3.14 21.25 -7.19
C SER A 253 -2.17 21.54 -6.04
N GLU A 254 -1.53 20.54 -5.44
CA GLU A 254 -0.50 20.69 -4.37
C GLU A 254 0.80 21.38 -4.86
N ASN A 255 0.70 22.03 -6.02
CA ASN A 255 1.70 22.15 -7.07
C ASN A 255 1.55 23.52 -7.79
N GLU A 256 0.77 24.43 -7.21
CA GLU A 256 0.35 25.73 -7.74
C GLU A 256 0.49 26.81 -6.66
N GLU A 257 1.41 27.76 -6.89
CA GLU A 257 1.78 28.80 -5.92
C GLU A 257 0.54 29.59 -5.49
N LEU A 258 0.22 29.54 -4.20
CA LEU A 258 -0.97 30.22 -3.68
C LEU A 258 -0.87 31.73 -3.92
N GLU A 259 -2.00 32.34 -4.27
CA GLU A 259 -2.11 33.80 -4.44
C GLU A 259 -1.93 34.57 -3.12
N ILE A 260 -1.78 33.84 -2.00
CA ILE A 260 -1.43 34.37 -0.67
C ILE A 260 -0.10 33.79 -0.17
N ALA A 261 0.66 34.61 0.55
CA ALA A 261 1.97 34.24 1.11
C ALA A 261 1.99 34.34 2.64
N CYS A 262 3.03 33.76 3.26
CA CYS A 262 3.33 33.92 4.69
C CYS A 262 4.26 35.11 4.94
N LEU A 263 4.33 35.56 6.19
CA LEU A 263 5.34 36.54 6.62
C LEU A 263 6.71 35.87 6.79
N LYS A 264 7.77 36.68 6.83
CA LYS A 264 9.15 36.22 7.02
C LYS A 264 9.81 36.93 8.18
N ASN A 265 10.36 36.18 9.14
CA ASN A 265 11.15 36.75 10.21
C ASN A 265 12.59 37.02 9.74
N LEU A 266 12.94 38.29 9.62
CA LEU A 266 14.29 38.76 9.30
C LEU A 266 15.08 39.27 10.52
N ASP A 267 14.50 39.25 11.73
CA ASP A 267 15.24 39.54 12.97
C ASP A 267 16.25 38.40 13.29
N PRO A 268 17.57 38.65 13.24
CA PRO A 268 18.57 37.64 13.56
C PRO A 268 18.70 37.37 15.06
N THR A 269 18.13 38.23 15.92
CA THR A 269 18.27 38.11 17.39
C THR A 269 17.27 37.15 18.02
N LEU A 270 16.14 36.89 17.34
CA LEU A 270 15.00 36.12 17.85
C LEU A 270 14.58 36.55 19.26
N HIS A 271 14.63 37.87 19.56
CA HIS A 271 14.38 38.47 20.88
C HIS A 271 13.08 38.04 21.59
N ALA A 272 12.10 37.51 20.85
CA ALA A 272 10.84 36.99 21.36
C ALA A 272 10.92 35.55 21.90
N MET A 273 12.02 34.83 21.68
CA MET A 273 12.27 33.51 22.28
C MET A 273 12.48 33.63 23.80
N PRO A 274 12.08 32.62 24.60
CA PRO A 274 12.24 32.65 26.05
C PRO A 274 13.71 32.48 26.47
N ASP A 275 14.14 33.22 27.50
CA ASP A 275 15.44 32.98 28.15
C ASP A 275 15.42 31.72 29.04
N LEU A 276 16.58 31.34 29.59
CA LEU A 276 16.71 30.12 30.40
C LEU A 276 15.81 30.11 31.65
N ASN A 277 15.55 31.25 32.30
CA ASN A 277 14.65 31.33 33.45
C ASN A 277 13.19 31.16 33.00
N GLN A 278 12.84 31.77 31.86
CA GLN A 278 11.53 31.63 31.24
C GLN A 278 11.28 30.19 30.79
N ILE A 279 12.26 29.50 30.19
CA ILE A 279 12.19 28.07 29.86
C ILE A 279 11.89 27.24 31.12
N HIS A 280 12.62 27.44 32.21
CA HIS A 280 12.36 26.73 33.47
C HIS A 280 10.94 27.00 34.00
N ALA A 281 10.43 28.22 33.90
CA ALA A 281 9.06 28.55 34.28
C ALA A 281 8.01 27.86 33.38
N LEU A 282 8.24 27.82 32.06
CA LEU A 282 7.37 27.13 31.11
C LEU A 282 7.32 25.62 31.36
N ILE A 283 8.47 24.98 31.59
CA ILE A 283 8.54 23.54 31.90
C ILE A 283 7.86 23.24 33.25
N ASN A 284 8.04 24.07 34.27
CA ASN A 284 7.38 23.89 35.56
C ASN A 284 5.83 24.02 35.45
N HIS A 285 5.33 24.85 34.52
CA HIS A 285 3.90 25.12 34.33
C HIS A 285 3.19 24.15 33.36
N TYR A 286 3.86 23.75 32.28
CA TYR A 286 3.31 22.89 31.21
C TYR A 286 3.95 21.50 31.11
N GLY A 287 4.93 21.17 31.94
CA GLY A 287 5.60 19.86 31.90
C GLY A 287 4.59 18.74 32.09
N ALA A 288 4.42 17.94 31.03
CA ALA A 288 3.45 16.85 30.99
C ALA A 288 3.75 15.75 32.00
N THR A 289 2.70 15.07 32.47
CA THR A 289 2.82 13.79 33.16
C THR A 289 2.69 12.65 32.17
N VAL A 290 3.77 11.88 32.00
CA VAL A 290 3.82 10.71 31.11
C VAL A 290 3.43 9.47 31.90
N PHE A 291 2.30 8.82 31.55
CA PHE A 291 1.90 7.53 32.10
C PHE A 291 2.37 6.38 31.19
N PHE A 292 2.95 5.35 31.80
CA PHE A 292 3.27 4.09 31.14
C PHE A 292 2.15 3.07 31.39
N HIS A 293 1.94 2.15 30.46
CA HIS A 293 0.87 1.14 30.55
C HIS A 293 0.93 0.34 31.89
N PRO A 294 -0.20 -0.01 32.54
CA PRO A 294 -0.19 -0.71 33.83
C PRO A 294 0.47 -2.09 33.81
N ASP A 295 0.47 -2.74 32.64
CA ASP A 295 1.18 -4.00 32.36
C ASP A 295 2.52 -3.78 31.64
N GLU A 296 3.16 -2.62 31.79
CA GLU A 296 4.49 -2.40 31.21
C GLU A 296 5.57 -3.20 31.96
N ASP A 297 6.40 -3.90 31.18
CA ASP A 297 7.49 -4.75 31.66
C ASP A 297 8.86 -4.04 31.53
N CYS A 298 8.98 -3.05 30.64
CA CYS A 298 10.21 -2.34 30.30
C CYS A 298 10.04 -0.83 30.56
N LEU A 299 10.41 -0.34 31.75
CA LEU A 299 10.23 1.08 32.11
C LEU A 299 11.38 1.97 31.61
N PRO A 300 11.21 3.30 31.49
CA PRO A 300 12.30 4.22 31.16
C PRO A 300 13.38 4.29 32.26
N SER A 301 14.50 4.93 31.95
CA SER A 301 15.55 5.27 32.92
C SER A 301 16.34 6.52 32.49
N SER A 302 17.22 7.05 33.33
CA SER A 302 18.21 8.03 32.84
C SER A 302 19.36 7.34 32.10
N VAL A 303 19.94 8.03 31.12
CA VAL A 303 21.10 7.55 30.35
C VAL A 303 22.28 7.21 31.29
N GLN A 304 22.46 8.00 32.36
CA GLN A 304 23.50 7.76 33.37
C GLN A 304 23.22 6.51 34.21
N TRP A 305 21.96 6.18 34.50
CA TRP A 305 21.61 4.91 35.14
C TRP A 305 21.94 3.74 34.21
N PHE A 306 21.56 3.84 32.92
CA PHE A 306 21.82 2.81 31.92
C PHE A 306 23.32 2.51 31.76
N PHE A 307 24.17 3.53 31.55
CA PHE A 307 25.62 3.35 31.47
C PHE A 307 26.20 2.75 32.75
N LYS A 308 25.79 3.25 33.93
CA LYS A 308 26.26 2.76 35.24
C LYS A 308 25.89 1.30 35.52
N ASN A 309 24.79 0.79 34.96
CA ASN A 309 24.33 -0.58 35.15
C ASN A 309 24.83 -1.57 34.07
N GLY A 310 25.86 -1.17 33.30
CA GLY A 310 26.67 -2.10 32.51
C GLY A 310 26.36 -2.13 31.01
N ALA A 311 25.74 -1.08 30.46
CA ALA A 311 25.67 -0.92 29.01
C ALA A 311 27.08 -0.90 28.38
N LEU A 312 27.21 -1.47 27.19
CA LEU A 312 28.48 -1.70 26.52
C LEU A 312 28.49 -1.08 25.12
N LEU A 313 29.58 -0.39 24.79
CA LEU A 313 29.88 0.07 23.43
C LEU A 313 30.59 -1.04 22.66
N TYR A 314 30.02 -1.45 21.54
CA TYR A 314 30.62 -2.37 20.59
C TYR A 314 31.17 -1.62 19.38
N GLU A 315 32.08 -2.27 18.65
CA GLU A 315 32.81 -1.75 17.50
C GLU A 315 32.86 -2.87 16.45
N ASP A 316 32.71 -2.56 15.16
CA ASP A 316 32.70 -3.58 14.12
C ASP A 316 34.01 -4.39 14.09
N GLY A 317 33.88 -5.70 13.90
CA GLY A 317 34.97 -6.68 14.01
C GLY A 317 35.40 -7.05 15.44
N GLU A 318 34.99 -6.33 16.49
CA GLU A 318 35.36 -6.63 17.88
C GLU A 318 34.31 -7.49 18.62
N LEU A 319 34.75 -8.63 19.17
CA LEU A 319 33.87 -9.60 19.83
C LEU A 319 33.50 -9.25 21.29
N LYS A 320 33.99 -8.12 21.83
CA LYS A 320 33.77 -7.71 23.22
C LYS A 320 33.45 -6.23 23.33
N GLY A 321 32.27 -5.93 23.86
CA GLY A 321 31.87 -4.57 24.20
C GLY A 321 32.75 -3.97 25.31
N LYS A 322 32.99 -2.67 25.20
CA LYS A 322 33.76 -1.81 26.12
C LYS A 322 32.78 -1.12 27.08
N SER A 323 33.15 -0.95 28.34
CA SER A 323 32.31 -0.25 29.33
C SER A 323 32.15 1.23 28.97
N ILE A 324 30.92 1.75 29.01
CA ILE A 324 30.64 3.17 28.78
C ILE A 324 30.87 3.97 30.07
N ASP A 325 31.55 5.11 29.97
CA ASP A 325 31.75 6.03 31.10
C ASP A 325 30.41 6.61 31.57
N TYR A 326 30.30 6.99 32.85
CA TYR A 326 29.08 7.57 33.43
C TYR A 326 28.51 8.78 32.66
N TRP A 327 29.36 9.56 31.99
CA TRP A 327 28.97 10.71 31.18
C TRP A 327 28.87 10.43 29.67
N GLY A 328 29.25 9.23 29.21
CA GLY A 328 29.45 8.93 27.79
C GLY A 328 30.72 9.55 27.19
N SER A 329 31.70 9.93 28.01
CA SER A 329 32.93 10.61 27.59
C SER A 329 33.85 9.79 26.67
N ASN A 330 33.67 8.48 26.64
CA ASN A 330 34.40 7.54 25.78
C ASN A 330 33.59 7.06 24.55
N LEU A 331 32.41 7.64 24.31
CA LEU A 331 31.66 7.41 23.07
C LEU A 331 32.28 8.23 21.91
N PRO A 332 32.30 7.69 20.68
CA PRO A 332 32.64 8.46 19.48
C PRO A 332 31.74 9.70 19.33
N SER A 333 32.34 10.87 19.16
CA SER A 333 31.61 12.15 19.05
C SER A 333 31.55 12.62 17.60
N GLY A 334 30.35 12.90 17.11
CA GLY A 334 30.07 13.43 15.76
C GLY A 334 30.17 12.41 14.63
N GLY A 335 30.31 12.92 13.41
CA GLY A 335 30.20 12.11 12.18
C GLY A 335 28.75 11.79 11.83
N THR A 336 28.57 10.77 10.99
CA THR A 336 27.28 10.24 10.52
C THR A 336 27.14 8.79 10.92
N ASN A 337 25.92 8.25 11.04
CA ASN A 337 25.77 6.81 11.26
C ASN A 337 26.41 5.97 10.13
N ASP A 338 27.50 5.28 10.45
CA ASP A 338 28.32 4.47 9.53
C ASP A 338 28.34 2.97 9.89
N GLY A 339 27.56 2.57 10.91
CA GLY A 339 27.50 1.19 11.42
C GLY A 339 28.78 0.70 12.13
N ALA A 340 29.79 1.55 12.32
CA ALA A 340 31.06 1.11 12.93
C ALA A 340 30.99 0.89 14.45
N PHE A 341 29.98 1.45 15.12
CA PHE A 341 29.79 1.35 16.57
C PHE A 341 28.31 1.26 16.92
N TRP A 342 27.98 0.44 17.91
CA TRP A 342 26.64 0.39 18.50
C TRP A 342 26.69 0.18 20.02
N ILE A 343 25.61 0.52 20.74
CA ILE A 343 25.47 0.18 22.16
C ILE A 343 24.57 -1.07 22.32
N ASP A 344 24.89 -1.98 23.25
CA ASP A 344 24.02 -3.08 23.66
C ASP A 344 24.03 -3.26 25.19
N LEU A 345 23.08 -4.04 25.68
CA LEU A 345 22.88 -4.44 27.07
C LEU A 345 24.08 -5.24 27.63
N PRO A 346 24.20 -5.37 28.97
CA PRO A 346 25.23 -6.19 29.61
C PRO A 346 25.33 -7.61 29.03
N GLY A 347 26.57 -8.13 28.97
CA GLY A 347 26.85 -9.48 28.46
C GLY A 347 26.46 -10.63 29.39
N ASP A 348 26.10 -10.37 30.65
CA ASP A 348 25.59 -11.39 31.57
C ASP A 348 24.05 -11.33 31.67
N ASN A 349 23.41 -12.50 31.73
CA ASN A 349 21.94 -12.60 31.65
C ASN A 349 21.23 -11.83 32.79
N ASN A 350 21.79 -11.82 34.01
CA ASN A 350 21.18 -11.15 35.16
C ASN A 350 21.25 -9.63 35.01
N GLY A 351 22.39 -9.09 34.56
CA GLY A 351 22.56 -7.69 34.18
C GLY A 351 21.60 -7.31 33.04
N ARG A 352 21.55 -8.11 31.97
CA ARG A 352 20.68 -7.91 30.81
C ARG A 352 19.21 -7.80 31.22
N ASP A 353 18.69 -8.75 31.99
CA ASP A 353 17.29 -8.77 32.44
C ASP A 353 16.94 -7.66 33.44
N ASN A 354 17.92 -7.14 34.18
CA ASN A 354 17.72 -6.00 35.08
C ASN A 354 17.73 -4.66 34.32
N VAL A 355 18.63 -4.49 33.35
CA VAL A 355 18.68 -3.27 32.53
C VAL A 355 17.44 -3.14 31.64
N LYS A 356 16.93 -4.24 31.09
CA LYS A 356 15.69 -4.25 30.28
C LYS A 356 14.45 -3.72 31.00
N LYS A 357 14.35 -3.94 32.31
CA LYS A 357 13.23 -3.41 33.13
C LYS A 357 13.30 -1.90 33.35
N GLY A 358 14.47 -1.30 33.08
CA GLY A 358 14.78 0.08 33.36
C GLY A 358 14.66 0.45 34.83
N ASN A 359 14.49 1.76 35.08
CA ASN A 359 14.41 2.29 36.43
C ASN A 359 13.69 3.64 36.43
N LEU A 360 12.37 3.59 36.63
CA LEU A 360 11.49 4.76 36.71
C LEU A 360 11.92 5.77 37.79
N GLU A 361 12.56 5.31 38.88
CA GLU A 361 13.14 6.18 39.92
C GLU A 361 14.33 7.03 39.40
N SER A 362 14.97 6.65 38.30
CA SER A 362 16.04 7.42 37.64
C SER A 362 15.56 8.25 36.44
N ALA A 363 14.47 7.83 35.78
CA ALA A 363 13.98 8.42 34.54
C ALA A 363 13.76 9.94 34.61
N GLU A 364 14.32 10.66 33.64
CA GLU A 364 14.22 12.12 33.49
C GLU A 364 14.00 12.45 32.01
N LEU A 365 13.38 13.59 31.72
CA LEU A 365 13.16 14.07 30.37
C LEU A 365 14.35 14.91 29.90
N TYR A 366 14.86 14.63 28.71
CA TYR A 366 15.94 15.41 28.10
C TYR A 366 15.34 16.44 27.15
N VAL A 367 15.55 17.73 27.45
CA VAL A 367 14.80 18.82 26.83
C VAL A 367 15.64 19.55 25.78
N HIS A 368 15.11 19.62 24.56
CA HIS A 368 15.61 20.50 23.50
C HIS A 368 14.60 21.63 23.27
N VAL A 369 15.06 22.88 23.30
CA VAL A 369 14.21 24.06 23.10
C VAL A 369 14.63 24.79 21.84
N LYS A 370 13.72 24.89 20.87
CA LYS A 370 14.02 25.46 19.55
C LYS A 370 12.94 26.44 19.06
N PRO A 371 13.31 27.44 18.23
CA PRO A 371 12.34 28.29 17.54
C PRO A 371 11.47 27.47 16.58
N ALA A 372 10.19 27.81 16.55
CA ALA A 372 9.19 27.26 15.63
C ALA A 372 8.40 28.39 14.97
N VAL A 373 7.86 28.14 13.76
CA VAL A 373 7.08 29.11 12.97
C VAL A 373 7.78 30.48 12.89
N GLY A 374 9.03 30.46 12.42
CA GLY A 374 9.87 31.66 12.30
C GLY A 374 10.21 32.33 13.65
N GLY A 375 10.20 31.59 14.76
CA GLY A 375 10.46 32.13 16.10
C GLY A 375 9.27 32.86 16.74
N THR A 376 8.06 32.76 16.15
CA THR A 376 6.82 33.23 16.79
C THR A 376 6.22 32.21 17.76
N PHE A 377 6.72 30.98 17.72
CA PHE A 377 6.47 29.93 18.69
C PHE A 377 7.81 29.33 19.17
N THR A 378 7.78 28.71 20.34
CA THR A 378 8.87 27.89 20.88
C THR A 378 8.36 26.46 20.98
N ASP A 379 9.12 25.53 20.40
CA ASP A 379 8.90 24.10 20.60
C ASP A 379 9.83 23.61 21.72
N ILE A 380 9.23 23.03 22.76
CA ILE A 380 9.94 22.35 23.85
C ILE A 380 9.78 20.84 23.63
N VAL A 381 10.80 20.22 23.04
CA VAL A 381 10.87 18.79 22.74
C VAL A 381 11.33 18.04 24.00
N MET A 382 10.54 17.08 24.44
CA MET A 382 10.75 16.30 25.67
C MET A 382 11.10 14.85 25.32
N TRP A 383 12.40 14.52 25.30
CA TRP A 383 12.90 13.18 24.98
C TRP A 383 12.88 12.25 26.20
N ILE A 384 12.42 11.02 26.00
CA ILE A 384 12.39 9.94 26.99
C ILE A 384 13.34 8.82 26.56
N PHE A 385 14.18 8.35 27.48
CA PHE A 385 15.09 7.25 27.21
C PHE A 385 14.55 5.91 27.75
N CYS A 386 14.37 4.94 26.84
CA CYS A 386 13.89 3.59 27.14
C CYS A 386 15.02 2.58 26.91
N PRO A 387 15.64 1.99 27.96
CA PRO A 387 16.73 1.02 27.81
C PRO A 387 16.40 -0.18 26.93
N PHE A 388 15.11 -0.54 26.83
CA PHE A 388 14.63 -1.64 26.01
C PHE A 388 13.16 -1.43 25.66
N ASN A 389 12.78 -1.72 24.41
CA ASN A 389 11.39 -1.82 23.96
C ASN A 389 10.97 -3.29 23.89
N GLY A 390 9.74 -3.58 24.30
CA GLY A 390 9.21 -4.96 24.35
C GLY A 390 8.74 -5.46 22.97
N PRO A 391 8.34 -6.74 22.85
CA PRO A 391 7.88 -7.28 21.57
C PRO A 391 6.57 -6.65 21.10
N ALA A 392 6.50 -6.31 19.82
CA ALA A 392 5.32 -5.77 19.17
C ALA A 392 4.13 -6.75 19.19
N ASN A 393 2.92 -6.18 19.30
CA ASN A 393 1.66 -6.91 19.15
C ASN A 393 1.05 -6.61 17.78
N LEU A 394 0.79 -7.64 16.97
CA LEU A 394 0.12 -7.50 15.68
C LEU A 394 -1.37 -7.79 15.82
N LYS A 395 -2.22 -6.95 15.23
CA LYS A 395 -3.65 -7.20 15.08
C LYS A 395 -3.95 -7.59 13.63
N ILE A 396 -4.78 -8.62 13.46
CA ILE A 396 -5.30 -9.07 12.16
C ILE A 396 -6.82 -9.33 12.32
N GLY A 397 -7.63 -8.32 12.02
CA GLY A 397 -9.08 -8.34 12.22
C GLY A 397 -9.44 -8.51 13.70
N LEU A 398 -9.95 -9.70 14.05
CA LEU A 398 -10.31 -10.07 15.44
C LEU A 398 -9.17 -10.79 16.19
N MET A 399 -8.08 -11.16 15.51
CA MET A 399 -6.95 -11.86 16.12
C MET A 399 -5.89 -10.87 16.61
N ASN A 400 -5.33 -11.12 17.80
CA ASN A 400 -4.14 -10.45 18.31
C ASN A 400 -3.02 -11.48 18.42
N ILE A 401 -1.84 -11.17 17.91
CA ILE A 401 -0.68 -12.05 17.85
C ILE A 401 0.51 -11.30 18.44
N GLN A 402 0.96 -11.72 19.62
CA GLN A 402 2.21 -11.23 20.21
C GLN A 402 3.40 -11.84 19.47
N MET A 403 4.34 -10.99 19.04
CA MET A 403 5.58 -11.42 18.40
C MET A 403 6.60 -11.90 19.43
N ASN A 404 7.59 -12.69 19.01
CA ASN A 404 8.63 -13.16 19.94
C ASN A 404 9.75 -12.13 20.13
N LYS A 405 10.34 -11.65 19.03
CA LYS A 405 11.47 -10.71 19.04
C LYS A 405 11.22 -9.40 18.29
N LEU A 406 10.24 -9.36 17.40
CA LEU A 406 9.95 -8.20 16.56
C LEU A 406 9.60 -6.96 17.39
N GLY A 407 10.07 -5.77 16.98
CA GLY A 407 9.89 -4.50 17.69
C GLY A 407 10.71 -4.38 18.97
N GLN A 408 11.63 -5.33 19.24
CA GLN A 408 12.49 -5.27 20.42
C GLN A 408 13.74 -4.45 20.13
N HIS A 409 13.70 -3.18 20.49
CA HIS A 409 14.86 -2.30 20.39
C HIS A 409 15.61 -2.22 21.72
N VAL A 410 16.92 -1.95 21.65
CA VAL A 410 17.76 -1.60 22.81
C VAL A 410 18.02 -0.10 22.74
N SER A 411 17.94 0.59 23.88
CA SER A 411 18.22 2.03 24.00
C SER A 411 17.38 2.92 23.08
N ASP A 412 16.07 2.76 23.08
CA ASP A 412 15.18 3.55 22.23
C ASP A 412 14.91 4.95 22.79
N TRP A 413 14.52 5.86 21.90
CA TRP A 413 14.32 7.29 22.17
C TRP A 413 12.95 7.75 21.68
N GLU A 414 12.05 7.99 22.63
CA GLU A 414 10.71 8.53 22.39
C GLU A 414 10.67 10.03 22.66
N HIS A 415 9.68 10.75 22.11
CA HIS A 415 9.45 12.15 22.47
C HIS A 415 8.00 12.62 22.34
N PHE A 416 7.74 13.77 22.95
CA PHE A 416 6.57 14.62 22.68
C PHE A 416 7.03 16.08 22.69
N THR A 417 6.33 16.96 21.98
CA THR A 417 6.76 18.36 21.80
C THR A 417 5.65 19.34 22.18
N LEU A 418 5.95 20.24 23.12
CA LEU A 418 5.04 21.30 23.55
C LEU A 418 5.26 22.54 22.66
N ARG A 419 4.23 23.00 21.94
CA ARG A 419 4.29 24.21 21.11
C ARG A 419 3.67 25.40 21.83
N ILE A 420 4.51 26.38 22.17
CA ILE A 420 4.17 27.52 23.04
C ILE A 420 4.25 28.82 22.24
N SER A 421 3.26 29.70 22.37
CA SER A 421 3.22 30.95 21.61
C SER A 421 4.08 32.04 22.26
N ASN A 422 5.07 32.58 21.54
CA ASN A 422 6.01 33.57 22.08
C ASN A 422 5.36 34.93 22.36
N PHE A 423 4.15 35.17 21.86
CA PHE A 423 3.35 36.37 22.18
C PHE A 423 2.85 36.40 23.62
N THR A 424 2.56 35.24 24.23
CA THR A 424 1.83 35.14 25.52
C THR A 424 2.37 34.08 26.49
N GLY A 425 3.23 33.18 26.02
CA GLY A 425 3.62 31.96 26.75
C GLY A 425 2.49 30.95 26.89
N GLU A 426 1.43 31.03 26.08
CA GLU A 426 0.32 30.08 26.05
C GLU A 426 0.72 28.76 25.37
N LEU A 427 0.36 27.61 25.95
CA LEU A 427 0.44 26.30 25.27
C LEU A 427 -0.64 26.20 24.19
N TRP A 428 -0.23 25.92 22.96
CA TRP A 428 -1.14 25.88 21.80
C TRP A 428 -1.45 24.48 21.31
N GLN A 429 -0.43 23.66 21.15
CA GLN A 429 -0.56 22.29 20.67
C GLN A 429 0.49 21.40 21.35
N VAL A 430 0.22 20.10 21.40
CA VAL A 430 1.23 19.08 21.79
C VAL A 430 1.34 18.06 20.67
N TYR A 431 2.58 17.78 20.25
CA TYR A 431 2.89 16.70 19.32
C TYR A 431 3.14 15.42 20.09
N PHE A 432 2.51 14.34 19.65
CA PHE A 432 2.65 13.00 20.20
C PHE A 432 3.34 12.12 19.16
N SER A 433 4.59 11.71 19.44
CA SER A 433 5.35 10.82 18.55
C SER A 433 4.79 9.41 18.60
N GLN A 434 4.58 8.82 17.42
CA GLN A 434 3.98 7.51 17.18
C GLN A 434 4.85 6.75 16.18
N HIS A 435 5.96 6.18 16.66
CA HIS A 435 6.96 5.48 15.84
C HIS A 435 7.55 6.43 14.77
N SER A 436 7.46 6.10 13.49
CA SER A 436 8.10 6.84 12.38
C SER A 436 7.48 8.22 12.03
N GLY A 437 6.44 8.65 12.76
CA GLY A 437 5.71 9.91 12.60
C GLY A 437 4.89 10.25 13.85
N GLY A 438 3.85 11.08 13.76
CA GLY A 438 3.04 11.44 14.92
C GLY A 438 1.98 12.50 14.64
N GLU A 439 1.32 12.98 15.69
CA GLU A 439 0.13 13.83 15.59
C GLU A 439 0.23 15.08 16.48
N TRP A 440 -0.07 16.25 15.91
CA TRP A 440 -0.28 17.48 16.66
C TRP A 440 -1.73 17.56 17.13
N VAL A 441 -1.94 17.71 18.43
CA VAL A 441 -3.24 17.82 19.07
C VAL A 441 -3.38 19.23 19.67
N ASP A 442 -4.50 19.90 19.38
CA ASP A 442 -4.81 21.24 19.87
C ASP A 442 -5.06 21.24 21.38
N ALA A 443 -4.70 22.34 22.07
CA ALA A 443 -4.82 22.43 23.53
C ALA A 443 -6.25 22.21 24.07
N PHE A 444 -7.30 22.43 23.27
CA PHE A 444 -8.68 22.12 23.69
C PHE A 444 -9.00 20.62 23.76
N ASP A 445 -8.24 19.76 23.09
CA ASP A 445 -8.48 18.30 23.00
C ASP A 445 -7.51 17.51 23.89
N LEU A 446 -6.66 18.19 24.67
CA LEU A 446 -5.73 17.57 25.61
C LEU A 446 -6.39 17.21 26.94
N GLU A 447 -5.99 16.08 27.52
CA GLU A 447 -6.24 15.80 28.93
C GLU A 447 -5.24 16.52 29.83
N TYR A 448 -5.70 17.07 30.94
CA TYR A 448 -4.88 17.79 31.94
C TYR A 448 -5.00 17.13 33.32
N ILE A 449 -3.89 17.06 34.06
CA ILE A 449 -3.87 16.43 35.41
C ILE A 449 -3.98 17.43 36.56
N GLU A 450 -3.21 18.53 36.49
CA GLU A 450 -3.17 19.59 37.48
C GLU A 450 -2.75 20.89 36.78
N GLY A 451 -3.49 21.98 37.01
CA GLY A 451 -3.25 23.24 36.32
C GLY A 451 -3.28 23.08 34.80
N ASN A 452 -2.24 23.59 34.12
CA ASN A 452 -2.08 23.48 32.67
C ASN A 452 -1.13 22.34 32.25
N LYS A 453 -0.82 21.38 33.14
CA LYS A 453 0.03 20.23 32.81
C LYS A 453 -0.76 19.17 32.03
N PRO A 454 -0.44 18.93 30.74
CA PRO A 454 -1.13 17.93 29.93
C PRO A 454 -0.69 16.52 30.34
N ILE A 455 -1.43 15.53 29.85
CA ILE A 455 -1.15 14.11 30.05
C ILE A 455 -0.61 13.50 28.74
N VAL A 456 0.40 12.63 28.86
CA VAL A 456 0.88 11.79 27.77
C VAL A 456 0.70 10.33 28.16
N TYR A 457 0.13 9.51 27.28
CA TYR A 457 0.00 8.07 27.49
C TYR A 457 0.97 7.32 26.57
N SER A 458 1.97 6.68 27.16
CA SER A 458 2.95 5.84 26.47
C SER A 458 2.38 4.42 26.27
N SER A 459 2.47 3.89 25.06
CA SER A 459 1.94 2.58 24.71
C SER A 459 2.77 1.44 25.29
N ARG A 460 2.12 0.29 25.53
CA ARG A 460 2.79 -0.91 26.02
C ARG A 460 3.86 -1.38 25.03
N HIS A 461 5.04 -1.70 25.55
CA HIS A 461 6.24 -2.23 24.89
C HIS A 461 6.93 -1.28 23.90
N GLY A 462 6.16 -0.67 22.99
CA GLY A 462 6.67 0.17 21.91
C GLY A 462 6.69 1.67 22.23
N HIS A 463 6.32 2.05 23.45
CA HIS A 463 6.41 3.37 24.09
C HIS A 463 5.87 4.63 23.38
N ALA A 464 5.42 4.53 22.14
CA ALA A 464 4.74 5.56 21.37
C ALA A 464 3.70 6.33 22.20
N SER A 465 3.69 7.64 22.03
CA SER A 465 2.92 8.60 22.80
C SER A 465 1.53 8.86 22.20
N PHE A 466 0.52 8.97 23.05
CA PHE A 466 -0.87 9.25 22.66
C PHE A 466 -1.53 10.26 23.63
N PRO A 467 -2.47 11.11 23.15
CA PRO A 467 -3.17 12.10 23.98
C PRO A 467 -4.20 11.49 24.93
N HIS A 468 -4.71 10.30 24.62
CA HIS A 468 -5.79 9.62 25.35
C HIS A 468 -5.44 8.16 25.62
N PRO A 469 -6.09 7.51 26.62
CA PRO A 469 -6.00 6.08 26.80
C PRO A 469 -6.85 5.34 25.74
N GLY A 470 -6.32 4.27 25.16
CA GLY A 470 -7.01 3.51 24.12
C GLY A 470 -6.17 2.41 23.46
N THR A 471 -6.78 1.74 22.48
CA THR A 471 -6.09 0.79 21.59
C THR A 471 -5.98 1.41 20.19
N TYR A 472 -4.76 1.78 19.82
CA TYR A 472 -4.41 2.37 18.53
C TYR A 472 -3.85 1.29 17.59
N ILE A 473 -4.09 1.44 16.28
CA ILE A 473 -3.63 0.49 15.25
C ILE A 473 -2.84 1.25 14.18
N GLN A 474 -1.54 1.00 14.11
CA GLN A 474 -0.66 1.51 13.07
C GLN A 474 -0.68 0.54 11.89
N GLY A 475 -1.43 0.90 10.84
CA GLY A 475 -1.65 0.07 9.66
C GLY A 475 -3.01 0.33 9.02
N SER A 476 -3.57 -0.68 8.35
CA SER A 476 -4.88 -0.56 7.71
C SER A 476 -6.01 -0.69 8.74
N VAL A 477 -6.37 0.44 9.37
CA VAL A 477 -7.50 0.56 10.32
C VAL A 477 -8.80 -0.02 9.73
N LYS A 478 -9.05 0.22 8.43
CA LYS A 478 -10.23 -0.28 7.70
C LYS A 478 -10.28 -1.81 7.59
N LEU A 479 -9.13 -2.49 7.57
CA LEU A 479 -9.03 -3.95 7.56
C LEU A 479 -8.81 -4.54 8.96
N GLY A 480 -8.52 -3.70 9.96
CA GLY A 480 -8.11 -4.11 11.30
C GLY A 480 -6.73 -4.81 11.30
N ILE A 481 -5.83 -4.46 10.38
CA ILE A 481 -4.50 -5.07 10.23
C ILE A 481 -3.42 -4.03 10.53
N GLY A 482 -2.56 -4.28 11.52
CA GLY A 482 -1.48 -3.36 11.89
C GLY A 482 -0.86 -3.64 13.27
N ILE A 483 0.19 -2.91 13.62
CA ILE A 483 0.78 -2.94 14.97
C ILE A 483 -0.22 -2.32 15.95
N ARG A 484 -0.46 -3.02 17.05
CA ARG A 484 -1.40 -2.65 18.11
C ARG A 484 -0.64 -1.98 19.24
N ASN A 485 -0.94 -0.71 19.46
CA ASN A 485 -0.45 0.10 20.57
C ASN A 485 -1.58 0.20 21.61
N ASP A 486 -1.38 -0.35 22.81
CA ASP A 486 -2.32 -0.19 23.94
C ASP A 486 -1.77 0.83 24.93
N ALA A 487 -2.46 1.94 25.12
CA ALA A 487 -2.06 3.04 25.99
C ALA A 487 -3.10 3.22 27.11
N ALA A 488 -2.66 3.32 28.36
CA ALA A 488 -3.58 3.41 29.51
C ALA A 488 -2.92 4.07 30.72
N ARG A 489 -3.74 4.76 31.54
CA ARG A 489 -3.31 5.36 32.81
C ARG A 489 -2.87 4.30 33.82
N SER A 490 -1.80 4.55 34.56
CA SER A 490 -1.34 3.65 35.62
C SER A 490 -0.71 4.39 36.81
N LYS A 491 -0.10 3.64 37.73
CA LYS A 491 0.74 4.15 38.82
C LYS A 491 2.20 4.43 38.39
N TYR A 492 2.59 4.02 37.18
CA TYR A 492 3.91 4.24 36.63
C TYR A 492 3.88 5.52 35.78
N PHE A 493 4.51 6.58 36.28
CA PHE A 493 4.56 7.86 35.57
C PHE A 493 5.87 8.61 35.83
N VAL A 494 6.19 9.53 34.92
CA VAL A 494 7.23 10.54 35.11
C VAL A 494 6.58 11.92 34.94
N ASP A 495 6.77 12.79 35.93
CA ASP A 495 6.38 14.20 35.86
C ASP A 495 7.54 15.03 35.30
N SER A 496 7.40 15.45 34.03
CA SER A 496 8.44 16.21 33.34
C SER A 496 8.58 17.66 33.86
N SER A 497 7.62 18.17 34.63
CA SER A 497 7.73 19.49 35.28
C SER A 497 8.69 19.51 36.46
N THR A 498 9.05 18.34 37.01
CA THR A 498 9.99 18.20 38.14
C THR A 498 11.21 17.35 37.83
N ARG A 499 11.17 16.54 36.75
CA ARG A 499 12.22 15.57 36.40
C ARG A 499 12.70 15.76 34.97
N TYR A 500 13.51 16.79 34.76
CA TYR A 500 14.02 17.13 33.43
C TYR A 500 15.45 17.68 33.47
N LYS A 501 16.11 17.62 32.31
CA LYS A 501 17.40 18.25 32.05
C LYS A 501 17.39 18.91 30.68
N ILE A 502 17.61 20.22 30.63
CA ILE A 502 17.81 20.94 29.36
C ILE A 502 19.17 20.51 28.79
N ILE A 503 19.16 19.99 27.56
CA ILE A 503 20.34 19.45 26.88
C ILE A 503 20.75 20.27 25.66
N ALA A 504 19.84 21.03 25.04
CA ALA A 504 20.13 21.94 23.94
C ALA A 504 19.13 23.11 23.90
N ALA A 505 19.62 24.30 23.55
CA ALA A 505 18.84 25.52 23.29
C ALA A 505 19.73 26.51 22.51
N GLU A 506 20.02 26.18 21.26
CA GLU A 506 21.09 26.76 20.43
C GLU A 506 20.98 28.29 20.28
N TYR A 507 19.76 28.82 20.25
CA TYR A 507 19.48 30.25 20.12
C TYR A 507 19.90 31.10 21.34
N LEU A 508 20.17 30.48 22.50
CA LEU A 508 20.71 31.17 23.68
C LEU A 508 22.22 31.47 23.55
N GLY A 509 22.90 30.84 22.57
CA GLY A 509 24.32 31.00 22.32
C GLY A 509 25.21 30.01 23.08
N ASP A 510 26.45 29.89 22.60
CA ASP A 510 27.42 28.90 23.07
C ASP A 510 27.68 28.99 24.58
N GLY A 511 27.58 27.84 25.26
CA GLY A 511 27.93 27.68 26.67
C GLY A 511 26.82 28.04 27.67
N VAL A 512 25.65 28.52 27.23
CA VAL A 512 24.49 28.74 28.13
C VAL A 512 23.88 27.41 28.58
N VAL A 513 23.69 26.48 27.63
CA VAL A 513 23.31 25.09 27.91
C VAL A 513 24.52 24.19 27.62
N THR A 514 24.85 23.32 28.56
CA THR A 514 25.96 22.35 28.39
C THR A 514 25.41 21.02 27.89
N GLU A 515 25.68 20.70 26.63
CA GLU A 515 25.35 19.39 26.05
C GLU A 515 26.06 18.26 26.82
N PRO A 516 25.37 17.14 27.13
CA PRO A 516 26.03 15.96 27.67
C PRO A 516 26.83 15.24 26.57
N CYS A 517 27.97 14.64 26.89
CA CYS A 517 28.87 14.03 25.89
C CYS A 517 28.17 12.99 25.01
N TRP A 518 27.27 12.19 25.59
CA TRP A 518 26.48 11.19 24.85
C TRP A 518 25.54 11.77 23.79
N LEU A 519 25.13 13.05 23.88
CA LEU A 519 24.22 13.65 22.89
C LEU A 519 24.87 13.74 21.51
N ASN A 520 26.21 13.78 21.45
CA ASN A 520 26.97 13.83 20.21
C ASN A 520 27.37 12.44 19.69
N TYR A 521 26.84 11.34 20.25
CA TYR A 521 27.03 9.98 19.73
C TYR A 521 26.07 9.72 18.55
N MET A 522 26.54 10.03 17.34
CA MET A 522 25.81 9.93 16.07
C MET A 522 25.93 8.54 15.45
N ARG A 523 25.57 7.51 16.21
CA ARG A 523 25.64 6.09 15.84
C ARG A 523 24.46 5.35 16.47
N GLU A 524 24.40 4.04 16.25
CA GLU A 524 23.32 3.18 16.75
C GLU A 524 23.39 3.04 18.29
N TRP A 525 22.31 3.41 18.98
CA TRP A 525 22.14 3.22 20.42
C TRP A 525 21.70 1.79 20.78
N GLY A 526 21.18 1.02 19.82
CA GLY A 526 20.95 -0.41 19.93
C GLY A 526 21.67 -1.18 18.81
N PRO A 527 21.82 -2.51 18.90
CA PRO A 527 22.33 -3.30 17.78
C PRO A 527 21.29 -3.39 16.66
N THR A 528 21.73 -3.38 15.40
CA THR A 528 20.86 -3.76 14.26
C THR A 528 20.43 -5.23 14.38
N ILE A 529 19.13 -5.50 14.40
CA ILE A 529 18.55 -6.83 14.58
C ILE A 529 17.97 -7.36 13.26
N VAL A 530 18.70 -8.28 12.65
CA VAL A 530 18.21 -9.04 11.50
C VAL A 530 17.35 -10.20 11.99
N TYR A 531 16.04 -10.10 11.81
CA TYR A 531 15.12 -11.20 12.07
C TYR A 531 15.18 -12.26 10.97
N ASP A 532 15.10 -13.54 11.35
CA ASP A 532 14.62 -14.57 10.42
C ASP A 532 13.11 -14.39 10.25
N SER A 533 12.73 -13.38 9.47
CA SER A 533 11.36 -12.96 9.20
C SER A 533 10.49 -14.10 8.68
N ARG A 534 11.09 -15.09 8.01
CA ARG A 534 10.40 -16.32 7.59
C ARG A 534 9.92 -17.17 8.76
N SER A 535 10.65 -17.24 9.88
CA SER A 535 10.28 -18.11 11.01
C SER A 535 9.02 -17.65 11.75
N GLU A 536 8.89 -16.36 12.07
CA GLU A 536 7.66 -15.79 12.66
C GLU A 536 6.52 -15.74 11.64
N LEU A 537 6.83 -15.49 10.36
CA LEU A 537 5.82 -15.46 9.31
C LEU A 537 5.28 -16.87 8.98
N ASP A 538 6.13 -17.91 8.98
CA ASP A 538 5.71 -19.31 8.89
C ASP A 538 4.82 -19.68 10.09
N ARG A 539 5.10 -19.16 11.30
CA ARG A 539 4.21 -19.33 12.47
C ARG A 539 2.84 -18.68 12.23
N ILE A 540 2.79 -17.44 11.71
CA ILE A 540 1.53 -16.74 11.38
C ILE A 540 0.76 -17.49 10.28
N ILE A 541 1.43 -17.90 9.20
CA ILE A 541 0.86 -18.74 8.13
C ILE A 541 0.30 -20.06 8.71
N ASN A 542 1.02 -20.70 9.63
CA ASN A 542 0.57 -21.95 10.24
C ASN A 542 -0.63 -21.77 11.17
N MET A 543 -0.83 -20.60 11.79
CA MET A 543 -2.04 -20.27 12.54
C MET A 543 -3.25 -19.99 11.64
N LEU A 544 -3.04 -19.62 10.37
CA LEU A 544 -4.12 -19.32 9.43
C LEU A 544 -4.70 -20.59 8.77
N PRO A 545 -6.03 -20.61 8.47
CA PRO A 545 -6.67 -21.74 7.79
C PRO A 545 -6.04 -22.03 6.41
N PHE A 546 -5.96 -23.29 6.03
CA PHE A 546 -5.23 -23.76 4.83
C PHE A 546 -5.58 -23.00 3.53
N PHE A 547 -6.85 -22.64 3.34
CA PHE A 547 -7.33 -21.88 2.18
C PHE A 547 -6.88 -20.41 2.15
N VAL A 548 -6.45 -19.84 3.29
CA VAL A 548 -5.88 -18.48 3.38
C VAL A 548 -4.36 -18.50 3.17
N ARG A 549 -3.68 -19.60 3.51
CA ARG A 549 -2.20 -19.71 3.47
C ARG A 549 -1.60 -19.35 2.10
N PHE A 550 -2.26 -19.73 1.00
CA PHE A 550 -1.84 -19.37 -0.37
C PHE A 550 -2.03 -17.89 -0.72
N SER A 551 -2.84 -17.14 0.05
CA SER A 551 -3.00 -15.69 -0.13
C SER A 551 -1.98 -14.89 0.69
N VAL A 552 -1.39 -15.48 1.74
CA VAL A 552 -0.45 -14.75 2.62
C VAL A 552 0.82 -14.33 1.89
N GLU A 553 1.27 -15.07 0.86
CA GLU A 553 2.38 -14.64 -0.02
C GLU A 553 2.15 -13.30 -0.74
N ASN A 554 0.92 -12.78 -0.78
CA ASN A 554 0.61 -11.44 -1.30
C ASN A 554 0.14 -10.46 -0.19
N ILE A 555 0.14 -10.85 1.09
CA ILE A 555 -0.15 -9.99 2.25
C ILE A 555 1.15 -9.38 2.83
N PHE A 556 2.32 -9.87 2.39
CA PHE A 556 3.64 -9.30 2.72
C PHE A 556 3.72 -7.76 2.55
N ASP A 557 3.07 -7.21 1.51
CA ASP A 557 3.05 -5.76 1.22
C ASP A 557 2.05 -4.96 2.11
N LEU A 558 1.25 -5.63 2.95
CA LEU A 558 0.33 -5.01 3.94
C LEU A 558 0.91 -4.99 5.36
N PHE A 559 2.11 -5.51 5.53
CA PHE A 559 2.78 -5.67 6.81
C PHE A 559 3.86 -4.58 7.00
N PRO A 560 3.97 -3.96 8.18
CA PRO A 560 4.95 -2.90 8.42
C PRO A 560 6.40 -3.33 8.14
N THR A 561 7.23 -2.41 7.67
CA THR A 561 8.62 -2.63 7.21
C THR A 561 9.53 -3.23 8.27
N GLU A 562 9.22 -2.99 9.54
CA GLU A 562 9.85 -3.51 10.75
C GLU A 562 9.90 -5.05 10.73
N LEU A 563 8.92 -5.72 10.11
CA LEU A 563 8.85 -7.19 9.97
C LEU A 563 10.02 -7.85 9.21
N TYR A 564 10.87 -7.07 8.54
CA TYR A 564 11.93 -7.57 7.67
C TYR A 564 13.35 -7.43 8.27
N GLY A 565 13.47 -6.74 9.40
CA GLY A 565 14.74 -6.36 10.01
C GLY A 565 14.64 -4.92 10.55
N GLU A 566 15.22 -4.68 11.71
CA GLU A 566 15.18 -3.38 12.39
C GLU A 566 16.62 -2.87 12.55
N GLU A 567 16.91 -1.68 12.03
CA GLU A 567 18.15 -0.98 12.33
C GLU A 567 18.19 -0.59 13.82
N GLY A 568 19.40 -0.44 14.38
CA GLY A 568 19.55 0.01 15.75
C GLY A 568 18.98 1.43 15.93
N PRO A 569 18.21 1.74 17.00
CA PRO A 569 17.72 3.09 17.25
C PRO A 569 18.85 4.10 17.23
N THR A 570 18.63 5.27 16.67
CA THR A 570 19.59 6.39 16.71
C THR A 570 19.27 7.37 17.83
N GLY A 571 20.28 8.14 18.26
CA GLY A 571 20.12 9.16 19.29
C GLY A 571 19.34 10.39 18.81
N PRO A 572 18.93 11.30 19.71
CA PRO A 572 18.06 12.44 19.38
C PRO A 572 18.57 13.33 18.23
N LYS A 573 19.87 13.60 18.15
CA LYS A 573 20.47 14.46 17.10
C LYS A 573 20.52 13.84 15.70
N GLU A 574 20.37 12.51 15.58
CA GLU A 574 20.25 11.82 14.28
C GLU A 574 18.79 11.74 13.79
N LYS A 575 17.82 12.21 14.59
CA LYS A 575 16.42 12.32 14.18
C LYS A 575 16.25 13.61 13.37
N ASP A 576 15.59 13.53 12.22
CA ASP A 576 15.41 14.68 11.30
C ASP A 576 14.61 15.83 11.93
N ASN A 577 13.72 15.50 12.86
CA ASN A 577 12.99 16.46 13.69
C ASN A 577 13.84 17.12 14.79
N TRP A 578 15.15 16.87 14.93
CA TRP A 578 16.01 17.68 15.79
C TRP A 578 16.06 19.11 15.24
N GLU A 579 16.58 19.29 14.03
CA GLU A 579 16.59 20.57 13.32
C GLU A 579 15.27 20.87 12.57
N GLY A 580 14.54 19.83 12.14
CA GLY A 580 13.29 19.94 11.40
C GLY A 580 12.05 20.33 12.22
N ASP A 581 10.89 20.35 11.56
CA ASP A 581 9.56 20.38 12.18
C ASP A 581 9.06 18.93 12.41
N GLU A 582 8.08 18.74 13.28
CA GLU A 582 7.60 17.40 13.64
C GLU A 582 6.84 16.71 12.49
N ARG A 583 6.98 15.38 12.38
CA ARG A 583 6.44 14.56 11.28
C ARG A 583 4.94 14.28 11.41
N TRP A 584 4.14 14.76 10.46
CA TRP A 584 2.69 14.52 10.44
C TRP A 584 2.33 13.08 10.03
N HIS A 585 1.38 12.44 10.73
CA HIS A 585 0.86 11.08 10.44
C HIS A 585 0.13 10.93 9.09
N LEU A 586 0.07 12.00 8.29
CA LEU A 586 -0.61 12.07 6.99
C LEU A 586 0.35 12.48 5.87
N CYS A 587 1.47 11.77 5.72
CA CYS A 587 2.19 11.74 4.45
C CYS A 587 2.93 10.41 4.18
N MET A 588 2.18 9.44 3.66
CA MET A 588 2.71 8.49 2.67
C MET A 588 2.07 8.81 1.31
N LEU A 589 2.26 10.05 0.81
CA LEU A 589 2.12 10.47 -0.59
C LEU A 589 2.48 11.95 -0.82
N LYS A 590 3.46 12.16 -1.72
CA LYS A 590 3.83 13.40 -2.45
C LYS A 590 4.64 14.53 -1.78
N VAL A 591 5.55 15.06 -2.60
CA VAL A 591 6.12 16.41 -2.60
C VAL A 591 6.30 16.84 -4.08
N VAL A 592 6.33 18.16 -4.34
CA VAL A 592 6.77 18.88 -5.58
C VAL A 592 5.71 19.10 -6.68
N SER A 593 5.19 20.34 -6.78
CA SER A 593 5.70 21.41 -7.68
C SER A 593 5.15 22.76 -7.20
N ASP A 594 4.95 23.77 -8.06
CA ASP A 594 5.93 24.85 -8.19
C ASP A 594 5.85 25.68 -9.51
N ALA A 595 4.75 25.55 -10.27
CA ALA A 595 4.19 26.51 -11.25
C ALA A 595 5.13 27.25 -12.30
N PRO A 596 4.69 28.31 -13.05
CA PRO A 596 4.41 28.07 -14.48
C PRO A 596 4.74 29.18 -15.54
N ARG A 597 4.48 28.78 -16.79
CA ARG A 597 4.17 29.52 -18.05
C ARG A 597 4.02 31.06 -18.09
N ALA A 598 4.68 31.61 -19.13
CA ALA A 598 4.11 32.55 -20.13
C ALA A 598 4.80 32.30 -21.51
N LEU A 599 4.34 32.74 -22.70
CA LEU A 599 3.12 33.49 -23.08
C LEU A 599 2.41 32.86 -24.30
N ASN A 600 2.48 33.45 -25.53
CA ASN A 600 1.66 33.03 -26.70
C ASN A 600 2.24 33.39 -28.10
N LEU A 601 1.68 32.69 -29.11
CA LEU A 601 1.27 33.15 -30.47
C LEU A 601 2.16 32.93 -31.73
N VAL A 602 1.86 31.82 -32.45
CA VAL A 602 1.35 31.79 -33.86
C VAL A 602 2.30 31.89 -35.08
N GLN A 603 2.38 30.73 -35.77
CA GLN A 603 2.28 30.46 -37.23
C GLN A 603 3.48 30.48 -38.21
N HIS A 604 3.47 29.42 -39.05
CA HIS A 604 3.75 29.37 -40.51
C HIS A 604 5.05 30.00 -41.04
N ILE A 605 5.92 29.35 -41.82
CA ILE A 605 5.84 28.32 -42.87
C ILE A 605 7.31 27.83 -43.03
N ASP A 606 7.65 26.58 -43.37
CA ASP A 606 7.54 26.07 -44.74
C ASP A 606 7.70 24.55 -44.85
N LYS A 607 7.27 24.00 -45.98
CA LYS A 607 7.30 22.57 -46.32
C LYS A 607 7.90 22.42 -47.72
N GLU A 608 8.67 21.36 -47.91
CA GLU A 608 9.21 20.90 -49.21
C GLU A 608 10.43 21.62 -49.78
N ALA A 609 11.60 21.19 -49.31
CA ALA A 609 12.76 20.95 -50.18
C ALA A 609 13.12 19.46 -50.15
N ALA A 610 12.28 18.61 -50.76
CA ALA A 610 12.71 17.28 -51.19
C ALA A 610 13.65 17.48 -52.40
N LEU A 611 14.80 16.81 -52.50
CA LEU A 611 14.96 15.43 -52.95
C LEU A 611 16.45 15.05 -52.88
N GLY A 612 16.76 13.79 -52.53
CA GLY A 612 18.08 13.21 -52.83
C GLY A 612 18.73 12.39 -51.71
N VAL A 613 18.70 11.06 -51.85
CA VAL A 613 19.53 10.07 -51.13
C VAL A 613 19.34 10.03 -49.60
N LYS A 614 18.36 9.23 -49.13
CA LYS A 614 18.35 8.73 -47.75
C LYS A 614 19.38 7.59 -47.60
N ALA A 615 20.54 7.90 -47.04
CA ALA A 615 21.31 6.88 -46.32
C ALA A 615 20.47 6.43 -45.11
N GLN A 616 20.31 5.12 -44.91
CA GLN A 616 19.48 4.59 -43.83
C GLN A 616 20.26 4.64 -42.51
N SER A 617 20.05 5.70 -41.72
CA SER A 617 20.72 5.89 -40.43
C SER A 617 20.42 4.74 -39.47
N SER A 618 21.44 4.27 -38.76
CA SER A 618 21.25 3.39 -37.60
C SER A 618 20.32 4.05 -36.58
N SER A 619 19.35 3.30 -36.05
CA SER A 619 18.54 3.79 -34.92
C SER A 619 19.44 4.02 -33.72
N LYS A 620 19.34 5.21 -33.10
CA LYS A 620 20.04 5.56 -31.85
C LYS A 620 19.26 5.16 -30.59
N GLU A 621 18.14 4.49 -30.80
CA GLU A 621 17.11 4.20 -29.80
C GLU A 621 16.58 2.79 -30.04
N ALA A 622 16.43 2.01 -28.97
CA ALA A 622 15.89 0.65 -29.05
C ALA A 622 15.05 0.27 -27.82
N TYR A 623 13.98 -0.49 -28.07
CA TYR A 623 13.33 -1.27 -27.02
C TYR A 623 14.14 -2.55 -26.77
N VAL A 624 14.45 -2.84 -25.51
CA VAL A 624 15.25 -4.01 -25.12
C VAL A 624 14.46 -4.91 -24.16
N THR A 625 14.54 -6.22 -24.35
CA THR A 625 14.04 -7.20 -23.38
C THR A 625 15.03 -8.35 -23.22
N LEU A 626 14.90 -9.13 -22.15
CA LEU A 626 15.79 -10.24 -21.81
C LEU A 626 15.05 -11.58 -21.87
N LEU A 627 15.66 -12.55 -22.53
CA LEU A 627 15.19 -13.94 -22.58
C LEU A 627 16.32 -14.88 -22.18
N TYR A 628 16.19 -15.56 -21.03
CA TYR A 628 17.19 -16.52 -20.54
C TYR A 628 16.74 -17.99 -20.63
N GLY A 629 15.47 -18.23 -20.96
CA GLY A 629 14.88 -19.56 -21.16
C GLY A 629 13.58 -19.47 -21.95
N ASP A 630 13.23 -20.56 -22.64
CA ASP A 630 12.07 -20.61 -23.55
C ASP A 630 10.71 -20.39 -22.84
N GLU A 631 10.64 -20.52 -21.52
CA GLU A 631 9.41 -20.33 -20.75
C GLU A 631 8.86 -18.89 -20.78
N PHE A 632 9.70 -17.89 -21.06
CA PHE A 632 9.28 -16.49 -21.23
C PHE A 632 9.08 -16.09 -22.70
N LEU A 633 9.34 -17.00 -23.66
CA LEU A 633 9.27 -16.72 -25.10
C LEU A 633 7.92 -16.12 -25.50
N LEU A 634 6.81 -16.72 -25.05
CA LEU A 634 5.46 -16.24 -25.38
C LEU A 634 5.20 -14.83 -24.84
N GLY A 635 5.74 -14.48 -23.67
CA GLY A 635 5.72 -13.12 -23.14
C GLY A 635 6.40 -12.12 -24.08
N VAL A 636 7.64 -12.41 -24.48
CA VAL A 636 8.41 -11.59 -25.44
C VAL A 636 7.70 -11.47 -26.80
N ARG A 637 7.05 -12.53 -27.29
CA ARG A 637 6.27 -12.47 -28.54
C ARG A 637 5.09 -11.49 -28.43
N VAL A 638 4.33 -11.54 -27.33
CA VAL A 638 3.19 -10.63 -27.09
C VAL A 638 3.68 -9.19 -26.88
N LEU A 639 4.72 -8.99 -26.07
CA LEU A 639 5.35 -7.68 -25.84
C LEU A 639 5.76 -7.02 -27.17
N GLY A 640 6.51 -7.73 -28.01
CA GLY A 640 6.98 -7.21 -29.30
C GLY A 640 5.84 -6.91 -30.28
N LYS A 641 4.74 -7.68 -30.24
CA LYS A 641 3.53 -7.33 -30.99
C LYS A 641 2.89 -6.06 -30.43
N SER A 642 2.73 -5.95 -29.11
CA SER A 642 2.09 -4.79 -28.47
C SER A 642 2.81 -3.47 -28.79
N ILE A 643 4.16 -3.46 -28.81
CA ILE A 643 4.99 -2.32 -29.24
C ILE A 643 4.73 -1.97 -30.72
N ARG A 644 4.63 -2.96 -31.61
CA ARG A 644 4.33 -2.71 -33.03
C ARG A 644 2.92 -2.20 -33.26
N ASP A 645 1.95 -2.64 -32.46
CA ASP A 645 0.56 -2.21 -32.59
C ASP A 645 0.39 -0.71 -32.26
N THR A 646 1.30 -0.09 -31.51
CA THR A 646 1.33 1.37 -31.30
C THR A 646 1.88 2.16 -32.49
N GLY A 647 2.35 1.50 -33.56
CA GLY A 647 2.97 2.15 -34.71
C GLY A 647 4.45 2.53 -34.52
N SER A 648 5.10 2.03 -33.46
CA SER A 648 6.51 2.28 -33.13
C SER A 648 7.46 1.97 -34.29
N THR A 649 8.47 2.81 -34.48
CA THR A 649 9.49 2.66 -35.55
C THR A 649 10.89 2.33 -35.04
N LYS A 650 11.08 2.25 -33.72
CA LYS A 650 12.39 1.99 -33.09
C LYS A 650 12.79 0.51 -33.23
N ASP A 651 14.08 0.24 -33.12
CA ASP A 651 14.58 -1.14 -33.12
C ASP A 651 14.06 -1.89 -31.87
N MET A 652 13.70 -3.17 -32.04
CA MET A 652 13.33 -4.07 -30.94
C MET A 652 14.40 -5.14 -30.80
N VAL A 653 15.13 -5.13 -29.69
CA VAL A 653 16.26 -6.01 -29.41
C VAL A 653 15.89 -6.96 -28.28
N VAL A 654 16.13 -8.26 -28.46
CA VAL A 654 16.03 -9.26 -27.40
C VAL A 654 17.41 -9.83 -27.11
N LEU A 655 17.86 -9.64 -25.89
CA LEU A 655 19.08 -10.23 -25.37
C LEU A 655 18.78 -11.69 -25.01
N VAL A 656 19.46 -12.64 -25.65
CA VAL A 656 19.25 -14.08 -25.43
C VAL A 656 20.46 -14.73 -24.76
N SER A 657 20.20 -15.52 -23.71
CA SER A 657 21.24 -16.34 -23.08
C SER A 657 21.44 -17.68 -23.82
N ASP A 658 22.51 -18.40 -23.46
CA ASP A 658 22.81 -19.74 -23.97
C ASP A 658 21.70 -20.78 -23.69
N GLY A 659 20.84 -20.53 -22.70
CA GLY A 659 19.72 -21.40 -22.33
C GLY A 659 18.51 -21.33 -23.27
N VAL A 660 18.48 -20.36 -24.20
CA VAL A 660 17.38 -20.18 -25.16
C VAL A 660 17.58 -21.10 -26.38
N SER A 661 16.53 -21.79 -26.81
CA SER A 661 16.62 -22.72 -27.94
C SER A 661 16.81 -21.99 -29.29
N ASP A 662 17.44 -22.66 -30.25
CA ASP A 662 17.57 -22.12 -31.60
C ASP A 662 16.22 -22.01 -32.33
N TYR A 663 15.20 -22.73 -31.87
CA TYR A 663 13.83 -22.55 -32.32
C TYR A 663 13.28 -21.20 -31.82
N ALA A 664 13.41 -20.91 -30.52
CA ALA A 664 13.01 -19.64 -29.94
C ALA A 664 13.73 -18.44 -30.61
N LYS A 665 15.06 -18.53 -30.81
CA LYS A 665 15.84 -17.51 -31.53
C LYS A 665 15.34 -17.29 -32.96
N LYS A 666 15.00 -18.36 -33.70
CA LYS A 666 14.45 -18.26 -35.07
C LYS A 666 13.06 -17.65 -35.08
N LEU A 667 12.21 -18.02 -34.11
CA LEU A 667 10.84 -17.49 -33.99
C LEU A 667 10.86 -15.98 -33.68
N LEU A 668 11.71 -15.55 -32.74
CA LEU A 668 11.89 -14.13 -32.41
C LEU A 668 12.35 -13.30 -33.63
N LYS A 669 13.32 -13.80 -34.40
CA LYS A 669 13.74 -13.17 -35.67
C LYS A 669 12.59 -13.08 -36.67
N ALA A 670 11.76 -14.11 -36.77
CA ALA A 670 10.58 -14.11 -37.64
C ALA A 670 9.46 -13.15 -37.14
N ASP A 671 9.34 -12.96 -35.83
CA ASP A 671 8.49 -11.95 -35.19
C ASP A 671 9.08 -10.52 -35.25
N GLY A 672 10.21 -10.31 -35.93
CA GLY A 672 10.83 -9.00 -36.14
C GLY A 672 11.72 -8.49 -35.01
N TRP A 673 12.14 -9.35 -34.07
CA TRP A 673 13.15 -9.01 -33.06
C TRP A 673 14.57 -9.13 -33.61
N ILE A 674 15.43 -8.19 -33.24
CA ILE A 674 16.88 -8.28 -33.37
C ILE A 674 17.38 -9.13 -32.19
N VAL A 675 17.93 -10.30 -32.47
CA VAL A 675 18.32 -11.28 -31.43
C VAL A 675 19.83 -11.19 -31.21
N GLU A 676 20.22 -10.66 -30.05
CA GLU A 676 21.62 -10.49 -29.64
C GLU A 676 22.01 -11.53 -28.58
N MET A 677 23.10 -12.27 -28.83
CA MET A 677 23.59 -13.28 -27.89
C MET A 677 24.37 -12.61 -26.76
N ILE A 678 24.03 -12.94 -25.51
CA ILE A 678 24.78 -12.50 -24.34
C ILE A 678 25.11 -13.68 -23.42
N SER A 679 26.32 -13.68 -22.85
CA SER A 679 26.64 -14.65 -21.79
C SER A 679 25.79 -14.36 -20.54
N LEU A 680 25.34 -15.42 -19.87
CA LEU A 680 24.60 -15.28 -18.62
C LEU A 680 25.49 -14.64 -17.52
N LEU A 681 24.93 -13.73 -16.73
CA LEU A 681 25.51 -13.33 -15.45
C LEU A 681 24.84 -14.13 -14.33
N ALA A 682 25.60 -15.02 -13.70
CA ALA A 682 25.14 -15.78 -12.55
C ALA A 682 24.87 -14.81 -11.38
N ASN A 683 23.68 -14.89 -10.79
CA ASN A 683 23.36 -14.10 -9.61
C ASN A 683 24.22 -14.57 -8.40
N PRO A 684 24.98 -13.66 -7.75
CA PRO A 684 25.95 -14.01 -6.70
C PRO A 684 25.32 -14.33 -5.34
N ASN A 685 24.04 -13.98 -5.13
CA ASN A 685 23.35 -14.24 -3.86
C ASN A 685 23.18 -15.74 -3.61
N GLN A 686 23.73 -16.23 -2.49
CA GLN A 686 23.57 -17.62 -2.05
C GLN A 686 22.11 -17.90 -1.64
N VAL A 687 21.44 -16.93 -1.00
CA VAL A 687 20.02 -16.99 -0.62
C VAL A 687 19.21 -16.23 -1.67
N ARG A 688 18.50 -16.96 -2.53
CA ARG A 688 17.65 -16.40 -3.59
C ARG A 688 16.54 -17.39 -3.98
N PRO A 689 15.38 -16.93 -4.47
CA PRO A 689 14.42 -17.79 -5.16
C PRO A 689 15.09 -18.52 -6.34
N LYS A 690 14.81 -19.82 -6.55
CA LYS A 690 15.37 -20.59 -7.68
C LYS A 690 15.15 -19.94 -9.05
N ARG A 691 14.04 -19.20 -9.22
CA ARG A 691 13.74 -18.42 -10.44
C ARG A 691 14.70 -17.26 -10.69
N PHE A 692 15.31 -16.68 -9.65
CA PHE A 692 16.23 -15.54 -9.77
C PHE A 692 17.67 -15.98 -10.13
N TRP A 693 17.84 -17.14 -10.77
CA TRP A 693 19.17 -17.71 -10.97
C TRP A 693 20.05 -16.91 -11.95
N GLY A 694 19.43 -16.32 -12.98
CA GLY A 694 20.09 -15.55 -14.03
C GLY A 694 19.67 -14.08 -14.13
N VAL A 695 18.84 -13.54 -13.21
CA VAL A 695 18.22 -12.21 -13.37
C VAL A 695 19.21 -11.05 -13.41
N TYR A 696 20.38 -11.20 -12.77
CA TYR A 696 21.48 -10.22 -12.86
C TYR A 696 22.00 -10.04 -14.30
N THR A 697 21.70 -10.96 -15.22
CA THR A 697 21.95 -10.78 -16.66
C THR A 697 21.28 -9.51 -17.21
N LYS A 698 20.20 -9.01 -16.58
CA LYS A 698 19.57 -7.72 -16.90
C LYS A 698 20.55 -6.55 -16.83
N LEU A 699 21.55 -6.57 -15.94
CA LEU A 699 22.55 -5.51 -15.82
C LEU A 699 23.39 -5.29 -17.10
N LYS A 700 23.40 -6.25 -18.03
CA LYS A 700 24.14 -6.11 -19.29
C LYS A 700 23.57 -5.05 -20.24
N ILE A 701 22.35 -4.56 -20.01
CA ILE A 701 21.80 -3.41 -20.75
C ILE A 701 22.66 -2.16 -20.58
N PHE A 702 23.27 -1.96 -19.41
CA PHE A 702 24.18 -0.84 -19.14
C PHE A 702 25.49 -0.94 -19.96
N ASN A 703 25.83 -2.09 -20.54
CA ASN A 703 27.02 -2.27 -21.39
C ASN A 703 26.71 -2.33 -22.90
N MET A 704 25.52 -1.88 -23.33
CA MET A 704 25.14 -1.82 -24.75
C MET A 704 25.73 -0.61 -25.50
N THR A 705 26.94 -0.18 -25.14
CA THR A 705 27.63 1.02 -25.67
C THR A 705 27.93 0.96 -27.18
N ASN A 706 28.05 -0.24 -27.74
CA ASN A 706 28.50 -0.48 -29.11
C ASN A 706 27.39 -0.99 -30.06
N TYR A 707 26.11 -0.69 -29.78
CA TYR A 707 25.00 -1.11 -30.65
C TYR A 707 25.10 -0.46 -32.04
N LYS A 708 25.70 -1.19 -32.98
CA LYS A 708 25.74 -0.88 -34.41
C LYS A 708 24.87 -1.89 -35.13
N LYS A 709 23.80 -1.40 -35.79
CA LYS A 709 22.94 -2.22 -36.65
C LYS A 709 23.79 -3.00 -37.64
N GLY A 710 23.81 -4.32 -37.49
CA GLY A 710 24.86 -5.18 -38.05
C GLY A 710 24.89 -5.22 -39.57
N TYR A 711 25.78 -4.44 -40.18
CA TYR A 711 26.30 -4.72 -41.52
C TYR A 711 27.59 -5.53 -41.37
N SER A 712 27.56 -6.80 -41.78
CA SER A 712 28.80 -7.55 -42.03
C SER A 712 29.54 -6.87 -43.19
N LEU A 713 30.64 -6.18 -42.89
CA LEU A 713 31.40 -5.40 -43.87
C LEU A 713 32.78 -6.01 -44.17
N GLU A 714 32.83 -7.34 -44.34
CA GLU A 714 33.85 -7.95 -45.19
C GLU A 714 33.60 -7.57 -46.65
N PHE A 715 33.95 -6.33 -47.05
CA PHE A 715 34.34 -5.86 -48.39
C PHE A 715 34.27 -4.31 -48.48
N THR A 716 35.28 -3.60 -47.96
CA THR A 716 35.68 -2.24 -48.43
C THR A 716 36.99 -1.79 -47.77
N LYS A 717 38.09 -2.51 -48.03
CA LYS A 717 39.46 -2.12 -47.61
C LYS A 717 40.40 -1.77 -48.78
N SER A 718 39.84 -1.48 -49.96
CA SER A 718 40.56 -0.99 -51.14
C SER A 718 39.80 0.18 -51.78
N VAL A 719 40.56 1.17 -52.29
CA VAL A 719 40.08 2.42 -52.91
C VAL A 719 39.45 3.37 -51.86
N VAL A 720 40.13 4.40 -51.34
CA VAL A 720 40.82 5.49 -52.06
C VAL A 720 42.12 5.91 -51.35
N LEU A 721 43.20 6.03 -52.13
CA LEU A 721 44.40 6.80 -51.78
C LEU A 721 44.25 8.24 -52.30
N SER A 722 44.11 9.22 -51.41
CA SER A 722 44.65 10.57 -51.66
C SER A 722 44.76 11.35 -50.35
N ILE A 723 45.95 11.93 -50.12
CA ILE A 723 46.26 12.73 -48.93
C ILE A 723 45.84 14.16 -49.20
N SER A 724 44.96 14.73 -48.35
CA SER A 724 44.86 16.18 -47.97
C SER A 724 43.50 16.57 -47.35
N MET A 725 42.79 15.68 -46.63
CA MET A 725 41.55 16.08 -45.92
C MET A 725 41.27 15.34 -44.61
N PHE A 726 42.29 14.78 -43.95
CA PHE A 726 42.11 14.05 -42.68
C PHE A 726 42.05 14.95 -41.44
N LEU A 727 42.81 16.06 -41.41
CA LEU A 727 42.92 16.95 -40.24
C LEU A 727 41.68 17.81 -39.95
N LEU A 728 40.65 17.79 -40.81
CA LEU A 728 39.42 18.57 -40.63
C LEU A 728 38.19 17.71 -40.33
N VAL A 729 38.27 16.38 -40.53
CA VAL A 729 37.18 15.45 -40.23
C VAL A 729 37.32 14.89 -38.81
N ASP A 730 38.52 14.50 -38.39
CA ASP A 730 38.74 13.96 -37.04
C ASP A 730 38.38 15.00 -35.96
N CYS A 731 38.62 16.30 -36.20
CA CYS A 731 38.25 17.38 -35.28
C CYS A 731 36.72 17.59 -35.15
N ILE A 732 35.93 17.24 -36.19
CA ILE A 732 34.46 17.38 -36.17
C ILE A 732 33.79 16.09 -35.64
N VAL A 733 34.39 14.92 -35.89
CA VAL A 733 33.86 13.63 -35.40
C VAL A 733 34.15 13.43 -33.90
N SER A 734 35.25 13.97 -33.36
CA SER A 734 35.59 13.87 -31.93
C SER A 734 34.80 14.79 -30.98
N HIS A 735 33.84 15.57 -31.48
CA HIS A 735 33.00 16.47 -30.67
C HIS A 735 31.49 16.25 -30.88
N LEU A 736 31.11 15.06 -31.35
CA LEU A 736 29.72 14.61 -31.44
C LEU A 736 29.56 13.25 -30.75
N GLU A 737 29.66 13.26 -29.43
CA GLU A 737 29.13 12.16 -28.60
C GLU A 737 27.61 12.11 -28.79
N PHE A 738 27.13 11.08 -29.47
CA PHE A 738 25.71 10.82 -29.63
C PHE A 738 25.30 9.70 -28.67
N ALA A 739 24.61 10.06 -27.60
CA ALA A 739 24.03 9.11 -26.65
C ALA A 739 23.11 8.10 -27.36
N PHE A 740 23.15 6.85 -26.89
CA PHE A 740 22.28 5.75 -27.31
C PHE A 740 21.32 5.46 -26.16
N VAL A 741 20.00 5.39 -26.43
CA VAL A 741 18.98 5.25 -25.38
C VAL A 741 18.24 3.93 -25.50
N VAL A 742 18.21 3.17 -24.41
CA VAL A 742 17.54 1.87 -24.27
C VAL A 742 16.30 2.02 -23.41
N VAL A 743 15.14 1.61 -23.93
CA VAL A 743 13.92 1.40 -23.12
C VAL A 743 13.78 -0.09 -22.85
N TYR A 744 14.13 -0.51 -21.63
CA TYR A 744 14.03 -1.88 -21.18
C TYR A 744 12.63 -2.22 -20.68
N LEU A 745 12.11 -3.38 -21.10
CA LEU A 745 10.79 -3.91 -20.75
C LEU A 745 10.91 -5.41 -20.38
N ASP A 746 10.46 -5.81 -19.19
CA ASP A 746 10.40 -7.23 -18.82
C ASP A 746 9.33 -7.98 -19.64
N ALA A 747 9.55 -9.28 -19.86
CA ALA A 747 8.74 -10.13 -20.75
C ALA A 747 7.28 -10.34 -20.30
N ASP A 748 6.94 -9.93 -19.07
CA ASP A 748 5.60 -9.90 -18.47
C ASP A 748 5.05 -8.47 -18.32
N THR A 749 5.48 -7.57 -19.21
CA THR A 749 4.84 -6.28 -19.49
C THR A 749 4.02 -6.34 -20.79
N ILE A 750 3.11 -5.38 -20.97
CA ILE A 750 2.42 -5.16 -22.24
C ILE A 750 2.18 -3.66 -22.48
N VAL A 751 2.44 -3.21 -23.71
CA VAL A 751 2.29 -1.81 -24.12
C VAL A 751 0.91 -1.60 -24.74
N VAL A 752 0.12 -0.67 -24.20
CA VAL A 752 -1.28 -0.40 -24.62
C VAL A 752 -1.44 0.95 -25.32
N LYS A 753 -0.52 1.89 -25.11
CA LYS A 753 -0.39 3.18 -25.82
C LYS A 753 1.08 3.43 -26.17
N SER A 754 1.35 4.35 -27.09
CA SER A 754 2.73 4.71 -27.44
C SER A 754 3.53 5.19 -26.22
N ILE A 755 4.79 4.77 -26.17
CA ILE A 755 5.79 5.11 -25.15
C ILE A 755 7.10 5.62 -25.79
N GLU A 756 7.06 6.09 -27.04
CA GLU A 756 8.24 6.67 -27.71
C GLU A 756 8.75 7.95 -27.02
N ASP A 757 7.92 8.57 -26.18
CA ASP A 757 8.32 9.70 -25.33
C ASP A 757 9.31 9.31 -24.22
N LEU A 758 9.38 8.04 -23.82
CA LEU A 758 10.40 7.55 -22.87
C LEU A 758 11.83 7.72 -23.39
N PHE A 759 12.07 7.77 -24.71
CA PHE A 759 13.41 8.01 -25.27
C PHE A 759 13.94 9.43 -25.04
N LYS A 760 13.11 10.35 -24.50
CA LYS A 760 13.57 11.67 -24.05
C LYS A 760 14.21 11.66 -22.65
N CYS A 761 14.03 10.58 -21.88
CA CYS A 761 14.69 10.44 -20.58
C CYS A 761 16.21 10.40 -20.75
N GLN A 762 16.93 11.10 -19.88
CA GLN A 762 18.39 11.17 -19.87
C GLN A 762 18.95 10.24 -18.80
N LYS A 763 20.08 9.58 -19.08
CA LYS A 763 20.80 8.66 -18.17
C LYS A 763 20.00 7.45 -17.64
N PHE A 764 19.13 7.62 -16.66
CA PHE A 764 18.39 6.52 -16.03
C PHE A 764 16.97 6.91 -15.62
N CYS A 765 15.97 6.18 -16.08
CA CYS A 765 14.61 6.29 -15.53
C CYS A 765 14.04 4.94 -15.15
N ALA A 766 13.21 4.90 -14.10
CA ALA A 766 12.40 3.75 -13.75
C ALA A 766 11.08 4.22 -13.11
N ASN A 767 10.13 3.31 -12.86
CA ASN A 767 8.94 3.65 -12.08
C ASN A 767 9.10 3.23 -10.61
N LEU A 768 8.49 3.97 -9.68
CA LEU A 768 8.35 3.54 -8.29
C LEU A 768 7.22 2.51 -8.17
N LYS A 769 7.54 1.29 -7.72
CA LYS A 769 6.52 0.25 -7.47
C LYS A 769 5.58 0.67 -6.33
N HIS A 770 6.22 1.15 -5.26
CA HIS A 770 5.64 1.79 -4.07
C HIS A 770 6.54 3.00 -3.74
N SER A 771 6.12 3.88 -2.83
CA SER A 771 6.69 5.23 -2.57
C SER A 771 8.23 5.34 -2.48
N GLU A 772 8.92 4.27 -2.10
CA GLU A 772 10.35 4.29 -1.77
C GLU A 772 11.21 3.32 -2.58
N ARG A 773 10.67 2.56 -3.55
CA ARG A 773 11.46 1.53 -4.27
C ARG A 773 11.19 1.43 -5.77
N LEU A 774 12.26 1.40 -6.56
CA LEU A 774 12.21 1.27 -8.02
C LEU A 774 11.78 -0.13 -8.46
N ASN A 775 10.99 -0.15 -9.54
CA ASN A 775 10.55 -1.33 -10.28
C ASN A 775 11.47 -1.53 -11.49
N SER A 776 12.21 -2.64 -11.55
CA SER A 776 13.17 -2.90 -12.65
C SER A 776 12.53 -3.52 -13.92
N GLY A 777 11.19 -3.58 -13.98
CA GLY A 777 10.45 -4.15 -15.11
C GLY A 777 10.20 -3.18 -16.26
N VAL A 778 10.28 -1.87 -16.01
CA VAL A 778 10.30 -0.83 -17.05
C VAL A 778 11.36 0.19 -16.66
N MET A 779 12.40 0.33 -17.48
CA MET A 779 13.51 1.25 -17.24
C MET A 779 13.94 1.93 -18.55
N VAL A 780 14.44 3.16 -18.46
CA VAL A 780 15.21 3.80 -19.52
C VAL A 780 16.66 3.86 -19.07
N VAL A 781 17.60 3.52 -19.96
CA VAL A 781 19.03 3.44 -19.68
C VAL A 781 19.80 4.05 -20.84
N GLU A 782 20.71 4.97 -20.54
CA GLU A 782 21.83 5.32 -21.40
C GLU A 782 23.01 4.38 -21.09
N PRO A 783 23.40 3.46 -22.00
CA PRO A 783 24.44 2.50 -21.69
C PRO A 783 25.80 3.17 -21.52
N SER A 784 26.44 2.88 -20.40
CA SER A 784 27.75 3.40 -20.02
C SER A 784 28.61 2.26 -19.47
N GLU A 785 29.73 1.98 -20.13
CA GLU A 785 30.69 0.97 -19.70
C GLU A 785 31.27 1.30 -18.30
N ALA A 786 31.39 2.57 -17.95
CA ALA A 786 31.81 3.01 -16.62
C ALA A 786 30.79 2.60 -15.54
N VAL A 787 29.49 2.88 -15.77
CA VAL A 787 28.40 2.51 -14.85
C VAL A 787 28.29 0.98 -14.75
N PHE A 788 28.38 0.26 -15.87
CA PHE A 788 28.37 -1.20 -15.85
C PHE A 788 29.55 -1.78 -15.06
N ASN A 789 30.77 -1.27 -15.25
CA ASN A 789 31.95 -1.76 -14.54
C ASN A 789 31.88 -1.46 -13.03
N ASP A 790 31.34 -0.31 -12.63
CA ASP A 790 31.08 0.01 -11.21
C ASP A 790 30.02 -0.94 -10.61
N MET A 791 28.88 -1.17 -11.29
CA MET A 791 27.89 -2.18 -10.90
C MET A 791 28.51 -3.57 -10.74
N MET A 792 29.34 -3.99 -11.69
CA MET A 792 30.02 -5.29 -11.66
C MET A 792 31.01 -5.41 -10.50
N SER A 793 31.65 -4.31 -10.07
CA SER A 793 32.51 -4.30 -8.89
C SER A 793 31.71 -4.47 -7.58
N LYS A 794 30.52 -3.87 -7.51
CA LYS A 794 29.61 -3.88 -6.35
C LYS A 794 28.72 -5.13 -6.29
N VAL A 795 28.64 -5.92 -7.36
CA VAL A 795 27.67 -7.03 -7.52
C VAL A 795 27.73 -8.09 -6.41
N ASN A 796 28.89 -8.29 -5.79
CA ASN A 796 29.13 -9.28 -4.73
C ASN A 796 29.10 -8.69 -3.31
N THR A 797 29.10 -7.36 -3.16
CA THR A 797 29.27 -6.67 -1.87
C THR A 797 28.04 -5.84 -1.49
N LEU A 798 27.32 -5.30 -2.47
CA LEU A 798 26.12 -4.51 -2.27
C LEU A 798 24.90 -5.43 -2.03
N PRO A 799 24.11 -5.22 -0.98
CA PRO A 799 22.99 -6.10 -0.66
C PRO A 799 21.90 -6.05 -1.73
N SER A 800 21.08 -7.11 -1.80
CA SER A 800 19.87 -7.15 -2.62
C SER A 800 18.74 -7.72 -1.79
N TYR A 801 17.80 -6.86 -1.36
CA TYR A 801 16.69 -7.27 -0.49
C TYR A 801 15.74 -8.30 -1.13
N THR A 802 15.76 -8.43 -2.46
CA THR A 802 15.01 -9.48 -3.19
C THR A 802 15.85 -10.72 -3.52
N GLY A 803 17.16 -10.67 -3.29
CA GLY A 803 18.13 -11.61 -3.84
C GLY A 803 18.14 -11.63 -5.38
N GLY A 804 17.77 -10.51 -6.02
CA GLY A 804 17.62 -10.37 -7.48
C GLY A 804 18.10 -9.01 -8.02
N ASP A 805 17.87 -8.75 -9.31
CA ASP A 805 18.29 -7.53 -10.00
C ASP A 805 17.61 -6.27 -9.42
N GLN A 806 16.30 -6.32 -9.16
CA GLN A 806 15.58 -5.17 -8.61
C GLN A 806 16.12 -4.75 -7.24
N GLY A 807 16.47 -5.72 -6.38
CA GLY A 807 17.00 -5.43 -5.06
C GLY A 807 18.36 -4.76 -5.13
N PHE A 808 19.23 -5.26 -6.01
CA PHE A 808 20.54 -4.67 -6.27
C PHE A 808 20.45 -3.26 -6.87
N LEU A 809 19.55 -3.06 -7.85
CA LEU A 809 19.37 -1.74 -8.49
C LEU A 809 18.82 -0.70 -7.52
N ASN A 810 17.95 -1.07 -6.58
CA ASN A 810 17.52 -0.17 -5.49
C ASN A 810 18.68 0.21 -4.58
N SER A 811 19.54 -0.75 -4.21
CA SER A 811 20.72 -0.47 -3.38
C SER A 811 21.80 0.31 -4.12
N TYR A 812 21.87 0.20 -5.45
CA TYR A 812 22.84 0.93 -6.29
C TYR A 812 22.39 2.36 -6.56
N TYR A 813 21.09 2.56 -6.81
CA TYR A 813 20.45 3.88 -6.94
C TYR A 813 19.67 4.21 -5.66
N SER A 814 20.36 4.30 -4.52
CA SER A 814 19.74 4.53 -3.20
C SER A 814 18.89 5.80 -3.14
N ASP A 815 19.32 6.87 -3.82
CA ASP A 815 18.61 8.15 -3.90
C ASP A 815 17.47 8.17 -4.94
N PHE A 816 17.15 7.06 -5.60
CA PHE A 816 16.09 7.00 -6.61
C PHE A 816 14.70 7.51 -6.12
N PRO A 817 14.27 7.32 -4.86
CA PRO A 817 13.03 7.91 -4.35
C PRO A 817 13.00 9.44 -4.45
N ASN A 818 14.16 10.09 -4.27
CA ASN A 818 14.34 11.55 -4.27
C ASN A 818 14.42 12.15 -5.69
N ALA A 819 14.54 11.31 -6.73
CA ALA A 819 14.68 11.78 -8.11
C ALA A 819 13.44 12.56 -8.61
N HIS A 820 13.62 13.48 -9.56
CA HIS A 820 12.52 14.25 -10.14
C HIS A 820 11.61 13.36 -11.01
N VAL A 821 10.33 13.71 -11.14
CA VAL A 821 9.43 12.99 -12.06
C VAL A 821 9.76 13.38 -13.50
N PHE A 822 9.96 12.38 -14.35
CA PHE A 822 10.19 12.55 -15.78
C PHE A 822 8.94 13.13 -16.45
N ASP A 823 9.04 14.36 -16.96
CA ASP A 823 8.02 14.98 -17.81
C ASP A 823 8.48 14.99 -19.29
N PRO A 824 7.84 14.20 -20.17
CA PRO A 824 8.18 14.18 -21.59
C PRO A 824 7.78 15.45 -22.35
N ASN A 825 7.09 16.40 -21.73
CA ASN A 825 6.58 17.63 -22.35
C ASN A 825 7.47 18.86 -22.11
N ILE A 826 8.58 18.72 -21.36
CA ILE A 826 9.53 19.81 -21.13
C ILE A 826 10.08 20.33 -22.48
N PRO A 827 10.05 21.65 -22.74
CA PRO A 827 10.63 22.23 -23.96
C PRO A 827 12.12 21.95 -24.09
N GLU A 828 12.58 21.67 -25.30
CA GLU A 828 13.97 21.25 -25.55
C GLU A 828 15.01 22.34 -25.26
N GLU A 829 14.57 23.61 -25.21
CA GLU A 829 15.37 24.75 -24.75
C GLU A 829 15.66 24.67 -23.25
N VAL A 830 14.66 24.29 -22.44
CA VAL A 830 14.81 24.08 -20.99
C VAL A 830 15.67 22.84 -20.70
N LEU A 831 15.54 21.78 -21.51
CA LEU A 831 16.42 20.61 -21.42
C LEU A 831 17.89 20.93 -21.73
N LYS A 832 18.18 21.96 -22.53
CA LYS A 832 19.54 22.41 -22.85
C LYS A 832 20.10 23.44 -21.86
N SER A 833 19.25 24.10 -21.07
CA SER A 833 19.68 25.10 -20.09
C SER A 833 20.06 24.53 -18.72
N ARG A 834 19.69 23.27 -18.44
CA ARG A 834 19.97 22.57 -17.17
C ARG A 834 20.89 21.36 -17.40
N PRO A 835 21.73 20.96 -16.42
CA PRO A 835 22.47 19.71 -16.51
C PRO A 835 21.51 18.51 -16.55
N ALA A 836 21.91 17.46 -17.28
CA ALA A 836 21.16 16.21 -17.35
C ALA A 836 21.09 15.54 -15.96
N PRO A 837 19.89 15.27 -15.41
CA PRO A 837 19.76 14.59 -14.12
C PRO A 837 20.35 13.18 -14.19
N GLU A 838 21.00 12.72 -13.12
CA GLU A 838 21.55 11.36 -13.06
C GLU A 838 20.45 10.28 -13.15
N MET A 839 19.25 10.61 -12.67
CA MET A 839 18.07 9.75 -12.73
C MET A 839 16.75 10.52 -12.59
N GLU A 840 15.67 9.99 -13.18
CA GLU A 840 14.30 10.51 -13.06
C GLU A 840 13.27 9.38 -12.84
N ARG A 841 12.10 9.72 -12.27
CA ARG A 841 11.00 8.79 -11.99
C ARG A 841 9.93 8.84 -13.07
N LEU A 842 9.68 7.70 -13.72
CA LEU A 842 8.55 7.53 -14.63
C LEU A 842 7.24 7.52 -13.86
N SER A 843 6.22 8.18 -14.42
CA SER A 843 4.83 8.08 -13.95
C SER A 843 4.31 6.64 -13.99
N THR A 844 3.42 6.27 -13.07
CA THR A 844 2.76 4.94 -12.99
C THR A 844 2.02 4.56 -14.28
N LEU A 845 1.68 5.52 -15.13
CA LEU A 845 1.17 5.28 -16.49
C LEU A 845 2.08 4.35 -17.33
N TYR A 846 3.40 4.41 -17.11
CA TYR A 846 4.42 3.67 -17.86
C TYR A 846 4.83 2.34 -17.19
N ASN A 847 4.27 1.96 -16.05
CA ASN A 847 4.56 0.67 -15.37
C ASN A 847 3.44 0.32 -14.37
N ALA A 848 2.22 0.15 -14.85
CA ALA A 848 1.06 -0.03 -13.98
C ALA A 848 1.01 -1.45 -13.40
N ASP A 849 1.11 -1.52 -12.06
CA ASP A 849 1.20 -2.77 -11.30
C ASP A 849 -0.16 -3.50 -11.18
N VAL A 850 -0.25 -4.72 -11.73
CA VAL A 850 -1.46 -5.56 -11.67
C VAL A 850 -1.77 -6.04 -10.25
N GLY A 851 -0.78 -6.17 -9.37
CA GLY A 851 -0.97 -6.44 -7.94
C GLY A 851 -1.72 -5.31 -7.25
N LEU A 852 -1.32 -4.04 -7.48
CA LEU A 852 -2.06 -2.88 -6.98
C LEU A 852 -3.49 -2.83 -7.54
N TYR A 853 -3.68 -3.13 -8.83
CA TYR A 853 -5.03 -3.24 -9.42
C TYR A 853 -5.90 -4.29 -8.72
N MET A 854 -5.34 -5.44 -8.33
CA MET A 854 -6.09 -6.48 -7.60
C MET A 854 -6.47 -6.08 -6.18
N LEU A 855 -5.69 -5.24 -5.51
CA LEU A 855 -6.03 -4.67 -4.20
C LEU A 855 -7.12 -3.59 -4.30
N ALA A 856 -7.02 -2.70 -5.29
CA ALA A 856 -7.96 -1.58 -5.47
C ALA A 856 -9.24 -1.93 -6.26
N ASN A 857 -9.22 -3.02 -7.03
CA ASN A 857 -10.21 -3.38 -8.05
C ASN A 857 -10.45 -2.29 -9.11
N LYS A 858 -9.47 -1.41 -9.32
CA LYS A 858 -9.42 -0.33 -10.30
C LYS A 858 -7.96 0.07 -10.54
N TRP A 859 -7.69 0.78 -11.64
CA TRP A 859 -6.39 1.44 -11.80
C TRP A 859 -6.28 2.64 -10.84
N MET A 860 -5.06 2.91 -10.36
CA MET A 860 -4.73 4.09 -9.53
C MET A 860 -4.42 5.33 -10.38
N VAL A 861 -4.57 5.20 -11.70
CA VAL A 861 -4.43 6.21 -12.75
C VAL A 861 -5.67 6.14 -13.64
N ASP A 862 -5.86 7.14 -14.50
CA ASP A 862 -6.90 7.06 -15.54
C ASP A 862 -6.63 5.87 -16.47
N GLU A 863 -7.59 4.95 -16.58
CA GLU A 863 -7.52 3.76 -17.45
C GLU A 863 -7.38 4.14 -18.92
N SER A 864 -7.90 5.30 -19.33
CA SER A 864 -7.76 5.80 -20.69
C SER A 864 -6.33 6.28 -21.00
N GLU A 865 -5.57 6.77 -20.01
CA GLU A 865 -4.19 7.26 -20.17
C GLU A 865 -3.10 6.22 -19.88
N LEU A 866 -3.50 5.02 -19.45
CA LEU A 866 -2.63 3.87 -19.22
C LEU A 866 -1.75 3.55 -20.44
N ARG A 867 -0.45 3.29 -20.24
CA ARG A 867 0.50 3.05 -21.34
C ARG A 867 1.20 1.70 -21.28
N VAL A 868 1.59 1.24 -20.10
CA VAL A 868 2.18 -0.10 -19.90
C VAL A 868 1.55 -0.77 -18.69
N ILE A 869 1.16 -2.02 -18.83
CA ILE A 869 0.68 -2.88 -17.74
C ILE A 869 1.75 -3.93 -17.43
N HIS A 870 2.05 -4.14 -16.15
CA HIS A 870 3.07 -5.07 -15.67
C HIS A 870 2.46 -6.13 -14.74
N TYR A 871 2.61 -7.41 -15.10
CA TYR A 871 2.05 -8.56 -14.38
C TYR A 871 2.95 -8.99 -13.21
N THR A 872 3.06 -8.11 -12.22
CA THR A 872 3.95 -8.19 -11.04
C THR A 872 3.67 -9.34 -10.07
N LEU A 873 2.47 -9.94 -10.12
CA LEU A 873 2.08 -11.06 -9.26
C LEU A 873 2.91 -12.31 -9.58
N GLY A 874 3.99 -12.52 -8.81
CA GLY A 874 5.10 -13.43 -9.12
C GLY A 874 4.77 -14.80 -9.72
N PRO A 875 3.83 -15.60 -9.16
CA PRO A 875 3.47 -16.91 -9.70
C PRO A 875 2.34 -16.89 -10.75
N LEU A 876 1.69 -15.75 -10.98
CA LEU A 876 0.50 -15.61 -11.84
C LEU A 876 0.87 -14.81 -13.10
N LYS A 877 1.39 -15.49 -14.13
CA LYS A 877 1.79 -14.86 -15.38
C LYS A 877 0.71 -14.97 -16.46
N PRO A 878 0.53 -13.96 -17.32
CA PRO A 878 -0.64 -13.85 -18.19
C PRO A 878 -0.70 -14.96 -19.25
N TRP A 879 0.42 -15.62 -19.56
CA TRP A 879 0.48 -16.78 -20.45
C TRP A 879 -0.02 -18.09 -19.83
N ASP A 880 -0.09 -18.21 -18.51
CA ASP A 880 -0.61 -19.40 -17.85
C ASP A 880 -2.14 -19.45 -17.98
N TRP A 881 -2.68 -20.50 -18.60
CA TRP A 881 -4.09 -20.56 -19.03
C TRP A 881 -5.10 -20.33 -17.90
N TRP A 882 -4.76 -20.65 -16.65
CA TRP A 882 -5.62 -20.48 -15.48
C TRP A 882 -5.73 -19.02 -15.00
N THR A 883 -4.74 -18.16 -15.29
CA THR A 883 -4.70 -16.79 -14.74
C THR A 883 -5.78 -15.89 -15.31
N SER A 884 -6.19 -16.13 -16.56
CA SER A 884 -7.33 -15.48 -17.22
C SER A 884 -8.66 -15.69 -16.48
N TRP A 885 -8.77 -16.70 -15.61
CA TRP A 885 -9.96 -16.98 -14.80
C TRP A 885 -9.88 -16.37 -13.40
N LEU A 886 -8.74 -15.77 -13.04
CA LEU A 886 -8.46 -15.22 -11.70
C LEU A 886 -8.24 -13.70 -11.74
N LEU A 887 -7.48 -13.19 -12.71
CA LEU A 887 -7.04 -11.80 -12.80
C LEU A 887 -7.75 -11.10 -13.97
N LYS A 888 -8.48 -10.03 -13.71
CA LYS A 888 -9.24 -9.32 -14.76
C LYS A 888 -8.33 -8.78 -15.89
N PRO A 889 -7.25 -8.01 -15.65
CA PRO A 889 -6.48 -7.36 -16.73
C PRO A 889 -5.76 -8.30 -17.71
N VAL A 890 -5.69 -9.61 -17.41
CA VAL A 890 -5.07 -10.61 -18.30
C VAL A 890 -5.80 -10.72 -19.64
N ASP A 891 -7.05 -10.28 -19.72
CA ASP A 891 -7.79 -10.14 -20.98
C ASP A 891 -7.07 -9.24 -21.99
N VAL A 892 -6.52 -8.09 -21.56
CA VAL A 892 -5.72 -7.19 -22.40
C VAL A 892 -4.54 -7.93 -23.05
N TRP A 893 -3.85 -8.78 -22.29
CA TRP A 893 -2.71 -9.55 -22.79
C TRP A 893 -3.13 -10.72 -23.70
N GLN A 894 -4.21 -11.45 -23.34
CA GLN A 894 -4.72 -12.53 -24.19
C GLN A 894 -5.28 -12.01 -25.52
N ASN A 895 -5.91 -10.83 -25.54
CA ASN A 895 -6.39 -10.19 -26.77
C ASN A 895 -5.25 -9.92 -27.78
N VAL A 896 -4.07 -9.48 -27.31
CA VAL A 896 -2.88 -9.31 -28.17
C VAL A 896 -2.28 -10.65 -28.57
N ARG A 897 -2.29 -11.65 -27.67
CA ARG A 897 -1.84 -13.01 -27.95
C ARG A 897 -2.65 -13.67 -29.07
N GLU A 898 -3.98 -13.60 -29.04
CA GLU A 898 -4.84 -14.22 -30.06
C GLU A 898 -4.56 -13.68 -31.46
N GLN A 899 -4.18 -12.40 -31.55
CA GLN A 899 -3.80 -11.73 -32.80
C GLN A 899 -2.35 -12.00 -33.25
N LEU A 900 -1.55 -12.82 -32.54
CA LEU A 900 -0.20 -13.17 -32.98
C LEU A 900 -0.25 -13.94 -34.31
N LYS A 901 0.44 -13.40 -35.32
CA LYS A 901 0.57 -14.04 -36.63
C LYS A 901 1.43 -15.32 -36.54
N GLU A 902 1.23 -16.18 -37.52
CA GLU A 902 1.99 -17.42 -37.70
C GLU A 902 3.33 -17.12 -38.39
N SER A 903 4.30 -16.65 -37.60
CA SER A 903 5.65 -16.28 -38.08
C SER A 903 6.50 -17.51 -38.44
N LEU A 904 6.23 -18.65 -37.79
CA LEU A 904 6.66 -20.00 -38.18
C LEU A 904 5.45 -20.96 -38.16
N PRO A 905 5.47 -22.08 -38.90
CA PRO A 905 4.36 -23.03 -38.92
C PRO A 905 3.90 -23.49 -37.53
N GLY A 906 2.60 -23.42 -37.27
CA GLY A 906 1.96 -23.79 -36.00
C GLY A 906 2.09 -22.76 -34.87
N THR A 907 2.61 -21.56 -35.11
CA THR A 907 2.88 -20.55 -34.05
C THR A 907 1.83 -19.44 -33.88
N GLY A 908 0.81 -19.41 -34.74
CA GLY A 908 -0.27 -18.42 -34.68
C GLY A 908 -1.06 -18.49 -33.36
N GLY A 909 -1.49 -17.34 -32.84
CA GLY A 909 -2.12 -17.22 -31.52
C GLY A 909 -1.18 -17.52 -30.35
N GLY A 910 0.15 -17.50 -30.56
CA GLY A 910 1.10 -17.86 -29.53
C GLY A 910 1.06 -19.33 -29.14
N LYS A 911 0.84 -20.22 -30.13
CA LYS A 911 0.89 -21.67 -29.97
C LYS A 911 2.32 -22.21 -30.09
N ASN A 912 2.54 -23.39 -29.53
CA ASN A 912 3.75 -24.19 -29.65
C ASN A 912 3.42 -25.51 -30.37
N PRO A 913 4.08 -25.84 -31.51
CA PRO A 913 3.81 -27.07 -32.26
C PRO A 913 3.98 -28.36 -31.45
N ASN A 914 4.88 -28.38 -30.46
CA ASN A 914 5.09 -29.55 -29.60
C ASN A 914 3.89 -29.77 -28.66
N ASP A 915 3.36 -28.69 -28.07
CA ASP A 915 2.17 -28.76 -27.22
C ASP A 915 0.92 -29.12 -28.03
N GLU A 916 0.82 -28.71 -29.30
CA GLU A 916 -0.33 -29.04 -30.15
C GLU A 916 -0.52 -30.55 -30.36
N LEU A 917 0.58 -31.31 -30.50
CA LEU A 917 0.55 -32.77 -30.58
C LEU A 917 0.08 -33.40 -29.25
N LEU A 918 0.60 -32.90 -28.13
CA LEU A 918 0.21 -33.35 -26.79
C LEU A 918 -1.27 -33.05 -26.50
N ILE A 919 -1.76 -31.86 -26.83
CA ILE A 919 -3.17 -31.45 -26.69
C ILE A 919 -4.08 -32.37 -27.50
N LYS A 920 -3.75 -32.67 -28.76
CA LYS A 920 -4.52 -33.61 -29.59
C LYS A 920 -4.57 -35.01 -28.96
N PHE A 921 -3.47 -35.48 -28.40
CA PHE A 921 -3.42 -36.76 -27.69
C PHE A 921 -4.26 -36.76 -26.40
N LEU A 922 -4.19 -35.68 -25.61
CA LEU A 922 -4.94 -35.52 -24.36
C LEU A 922 -6.46 -35.47 -24.57
N PHE A 923 -6.96 -34.89 -25.66
CA PHE A 923 -8.39 -34.94 -26.03
C PHE A 923 -8.82 -36.30 -26.61
N LEU A 924 -7.96 -36.97 -27.37
CA LEU A 924 -8.32 -38.24 -28.02
C LEU A 924 -8.34 -39.43 -27.05
N LEU A 925 -7.48 -39.43 -26.03
CA LEU A 925 -7.30 -40.60 -25.17
C LEU A 925 -8.53 -40.93 -24.30
N PRO A 926 -9.17 -39.99 -23.57
CA PRO A 926 -10.39 -40.27 -22.80
C PRO A 926 -11.55 -40.73 -23.71
N PHE A 927 -11.70 -40.09 -24.88
CA PHE A 927 -12.69 -40.48 -25.88
C PHE A 927 -12.47 -41.91 -26.41
N CYS A 928 -11.22 -42.27 -26.75
CA CYS A 928 -10.87 -43.64 -27.15
C CYS A 928 -11.09 -44.67 -26.03
N ALA A 929 -10.82 -44.31 -24.77
CA ALA A 929 -11.09 -45.18 -23.62
C ALA A 929 -12.59 -45.41 -23.41
N LEU A 930 -13.41 -44.36 -23.53
CA LEU A 930 -14.87 -44.44 -23.48
C LEU A 930 -15.43 -45.30 -24.64
N LEU A 931 -14.95 -45.09 -25.87
CA LEU A 931 -15.33 -45.91 -27.02
C LEU A 931 -14.94 -47.38 -26.85
N PHE A 932 -13.74 -47.67 -26.35
CA PHE A 932 -13.29 -49.04 -26.08
C PHE A 932 -14.17 -49.74 -25.04
N CYS A 933 -14.54 -49.04 -23.97
CA CYS A 933 -15.41 -49.60 -22.93
C CYS A 933 -16.87 -49.72 -23.38
N PHE A 934 -17.38 -48.79 -24.20
CA PHE A 934 -18.69 -48.92 -24.86
C PHE A 934 -18.72 -50.11 -25.83
N TYR A 935 -17.68 -50.28 -26.65
CA TYR A 935 -17.51 -51.44 -27.54
C TYR A 935 -17.44 -52.75 -26.74
N ARG A 936 -16.66 -52.79 -25.65
CA ARG A 936 -16.60 -53.95 -24.75
C ARG A 936 -17.95 -54.28 -24.12
N SER A 937 -18.73 -53.27 -23.72
CA SER A 937 -20.12 -53.41 -23.26
C SER A 937 -21.03 -54.01 -24.33
N PHE A 938 -20.96 -53.48 -25.55
CA PHE A 938 -21.76 -53.91 -26.70
C PHE A 938 -21.46 -55.36 -27.11
N VAL A 939 -20.18 -55.76 -27.11
CA VAL A 939 -19.74 -57.14 -27.37
C VAL A 939 -20.19 -58.09 -26.26
N GLN A 940 -20.06 -57.70 -24.98
CA GLN A 940 -20.52 -58.52 -23.85
C GLN A 940 -22.04 -58.68 -23.75
N THR A 941 -22.82 -57.75 -24.32
CA THR A 941 -24.30 -57.77 -24.30
C THR A 941 -24.94 -58.35 -25.56
N GLY A 942 -24.14 -58.91 -26.49
CA GLY A 942 -24.66 -59.63 -27.67
C GLY A 942 -25.51 -58.77 -28.60
N GLY A 943 -25.18 -57.47 -28.74
CA GLY A 943 -25.86 -56.56 -29.67
C GLY A 943 -27.28 -56.12 -29.27
N SER A 944 -27.77 -56.44 -28.07
CA SER A 944 -29.15 -56.17 -27.65
C SER A 944 -29.36 -54.82 -26.93
N VAL A 945 -28.57 -53.79 -27.26
CA VAL A 945 -28.67 -52.47 -26.62
C VAL A 945 -29.71 -51.55 -27.29
N CYS A 946 -30.00 -51.75 -28.58
CA CYS A 946 -30.80 -50.80 -29.37
C CYS A 946 -32.30 -51.15 -29.45
N ARG A 947 -33.03 -51.20 -28.32
CA ARG A 947 -34.52 -51.24 -28.36
C ARG A 947 -35.30 -50.69 -27.15
N THR A 948 -34.74 -49.77 -26.37
CA THR A 948 -35.52 -48.96 -25.43
C THR A 948 -35.21 -47.49 -25.64
N SER A 949 -36.19 -46.74 -26.14
CA SER A 949 -36.04 -45.31 -26.45
C SER A 949 -35.79 -44.50 -25.18
N ILE A 950 -34.83 -43.56 -25.26
CA ILE A 950 -34.51 -42.55 -24.24
C ILE A 950 -35.79 -41.82 -23.77
N CYS A 951 -36.77 -41.62 -24.65
CA CYS A 951 -38.07 -41.01 -24.33
C CYS A 951 -38.86 -41.78 -23.26
N ASN A 952 -38.71 -43.10 -23.14
CA ASN A 952 -39.37 -43.88 -22.09
C ASN A 952 -38.67 -43.71 -20.72
N GLN A 953 -37.34 -43.51 -20.69
CA GLN A 953 -36.64 -43.18 -19.45
C GLN A 953 -37.00 -41.77 -18.98
N ILE A 954 -37.04 -40.77 -19.88
CA ILE A 954 -37.46 -39.40 -19.56
C ILE A 954 -38.92 -39.39 -19.04
N ARG A 955 -39.82 -40.14 -19.68
CA ARG A 955 -41.23 -40.25 -19.23
C ARG A 955 -41.35 -40.91 -17.85
N HIS A 956 -40.52 -41.90 -17.52
CA HIS A 956 -40.46 -42.50 -16.19
C HIS A 956 -39.87 -41.52 -15.14
N PHE A 957 -38.87 -40.73 -15.51
CA PHE A 957 -38.25 -39.70 -14.67
C PHE A 957 -39.26 -38.60 -14.29
N TYR A 958 -40.05 -38.13 -15.27
CA TYR A 958 -41.14 -37.17 -15.05
C TYR A 958 -42.20 -37.70 -14.07
N HIS A 959 -42.50 -39.01 -14.10
CA HIS A 959 -43.46 -39.62 -13.17
C HIS A 959 -42.90 -39.80 -11.75
N ILE A 960 -41.60 -40.03 -11.56
CA ILE A 960 -40.98 -40.09 -10.22
C ILE A 960 -40.96 -38.70 -9.57
N ILE A 961 -40.54 -37.67 -10.30
CA ILE A 961 -40.53 -36.28 -9.79
C ILE A 961 -41.95 -35.82 -9.42
N ARG A 962 -42.97 -36.28 -10.14
CA ARG A 962 -44.38 -35.93 -9.89
C ARG A 962 -45.05 -36.75 -8.78
N SER A 963 -44.49 -37.89 -8.37
CA SER A 963 -45.05 -38.73 -7.28
C SER A 963 -44.33 -38.57 -5.94
N SER A 964 -43.11 -38.03 -5.92
CA SER A 964 -42.38 -37.68 -4.71
C SER A 964 -42.81 -36.31 -4.16
N GLY A 965 -43.90 -36.30 -3.40
CA GLY A 965 -44.27 -35.13 -2.60
C GLY A 965 -43.21 -34.82 -1.52
N THR A 966 -42.84 -33.54 -1.42
CA THR A 966 -42.13 -32.89 -0.30
C THR A 966 -41.04 -33.72 0.39
N VAL A 967 -39.80 -33.66 -0.11
CA VAL A 967 -38.62 -34.13 0.65
C VAL A 967 -38.40 -33.18 1.83
N ALA A 968 -38.86 -33.60 3.02
CA ALA A 968 -38.68 -32.86 4.25
C ALA A 968 -37.20 -32.89 4.69
N TYR A 969 -36.68 -31.71 5.03
CA TYR A 969 -35.37 -31.54 5.66
C TYR A 969 -35.36 -32.12 7.07
N THR A 970 -34.29 -32.83 7.43
CA THR A 970 -33.81 -32.91 8.82
C THR A 970 -32.31 -32.63 8.85
N SER A 971 -31.94 -31.59 9.57
CA SER A 971 -30.57 -31.12 9.75
C SER A 971 -29.68 -32.15 10.46
N VAL A 972 -28.42 -32.25 10.05
CA VAL A 972 -27.38 -32.92 10.84
C VAL A 972 -27.10 -32.05 12.08
N SER A 973 -27.20 -32.65 13.26
CA SER A 973 -26.68 -32.09 14.52
C SER A 973 -25.41 -32.81 14.94
N SER A 974 -24.46 -32.05 15.44
CA SER A 974 -23.15 -32.52 15.90
C SER A 974 -23.22 -33.24 17.26
N SER A 975 -22.25 -34.12 17.49
CA SER A 975 -21.73 -34.51 18.82
C SER A 975 -22.60 -35.37 19.75
N SER A 976 -22.19 -36.63 19.89
CA SER A 976 -22.10 -37.41 21.13
C SER A 976 -23.00 -37.04 22.34
N THR A 977 -24.08 -37.78 22.57
CA THR A 977 -24.35 -38.40 23.89
C THR A 977 -25.32 -39.57 23.79
N ILE A 978 -25.36 -40.37 24.87
CA ILE A 978 -26.16 -41.58 25.03
C ILE A 978 -27.66 -41.28 25.03
N ASN A 979 -28.44 -41.96 24.17
CA ASN A 979 -29.71 -42.54 24.62
C ASN A 979 -30.21 -43.67 23.71
N ALA A 980 -30.90 -44.64 24.31
CA ALA A 980 -31.55 -45.73 23.59
C ALA A 980 -33.00 -45.39 23.23
N ASN A 981 -33.56 -46.15 22.29
CA ASN A 981 -34.97 -46.19 21.84
C ASN A 981 -35.46 -45.09 20.88
N SER A 982 -35.37 -45.37 19.58
CA SER A 982 -36.45 -45.11 18.63
C SER A 982 -36.48 -46.21 17.56
N GLN A 983 -37.67 -46.74 17.27
CA GLN A 983 -37.83 -47.96 16.46
C GLN A 983 -37.89 -47.65 14.95
N PHE A 984 -37.00 -48.25 14.17
CA PHE A 984 -37.21 -48.55 12.74
C PHE A 984 -37.12 -50.06 12.49
N PRO A 985 -37.74 -50.62 11.43
CA PRO A 985 -37.79 -52.08 11.24
C PRO A 985 -36.42 -52.72 10.97
N ASN A 986 -35.91 -53.46 11.96
CA ASN A 986 -34.59 -54.09 11.95
C ASN A 986 -34.51 -55.32 11.01
N SER A 987 -34.17 -55.14 9.73
CA SER A 987 -33.77 -56.27 8.86
C SER A 987 -32.69 -55.98 7.81
N ALA A 988 -32.39 -54.71 7.49
CA ALA A 988 -31.37 -54.34 6.50
C ALA A 988 -30.05 -53.81 7.10
N GLN A 989 -30.09 -53.10 8.25
CA GLN A 989 -28.90 -52.43 8.81
C GLN A 989 -27.83 -53.40 9.37
N ASN A 990 -28.22 -54.60 9.84
CA ASN A 990 -27.28 -55.58 10.41
C ASN A 990 -26.37 -56.30 9.38
N LYS A 991 -26.29 -55.81 8.14
CA LYS A 991 -25.47 -56.42 7.07
C LYS A 991 -24.36 -55.51 6.52
N VAL A 992 -24.40 -54.21 6.78
CA VAL A 992 -23.43 -53.25 6.21
C VAL A 992 -22.35 -52.92 7.25
N PRO A 993 -21.05 -53.00 6.93
CA PRO A 993 -19.98 -52.64 7.87
C PRO A 993 -20.09 -51.18 8.34
N ALA A 994 -20.13 -50.97 9.66
CA ALA A 994 -20.37 -49.64 10.25
C ALA A 994 -19.34 -48.56 9.87
N TYR A 995 -18.13 -48.96 9.47
CA TYR A 995 -17.06 -48.07 9.04
C TYR A 995 -17.03 -47.80 7.53
N LEU A 996 -17.92 -48.43 6.73
CA LEU A 996 -17.92 -48.33 5.27
C LEU A 996 -18.15 -46.89 4.78
N GLY A 997 -19.07 -46.15 5.42
CA GLY A 997 -19.36 -44.75 5.09
C GLY A 997 -18.11 -43.87 5.25
N ALA A 998 -17.47 -43.91 6.43
CA ALA A 998 -16.26 -43.14 6.72
C ALA A 998 -15.07 -43.46 5.77
N ILE A 999 -14.85 -44.75 5.46
CA ILE A 999 -13.83 -45.13 4.47
C ILE A 999 -14.19 -44.59 3.07
N SER A 1000 -15.45 -44.65 2.65
CA SER A 1000 -15.89 -44.14 1.34
C SER A 1000 -15.67 -42.63 1.22
N VAL A 1001 -16.02 -41.86 2.25
CA VAL A 1001 -15.78 -40.41 2.31
C VAL A 1001 -14.30 -40.10 2.14
N PHE A 1002 -13.43 -40.77 2.91
CA PHE A 1002 -11.98 -40.58 2.82
C PHE A 1002 -11.43 -40.91 1.42
N VAL A 1003 -11.82 -42.06 0.85
CA VAL A 1003 -11.37 -42.48 -0.49
C VAL A 1003 -11.91 -41.55 -1.58
N CYS A 1004 -13.14 -41.02 -1.44
CA CYS A 1004 -13.72 -40.06 -2.37
C CYS A 1004 -12.93 -38.75 -2.42
N PHE A 1005 -12.61 -38.17 -1.25
CA PHE A 1005 -11.80 -36.94 -1.19
C PHE A 1005 -10.36 -37.17 -1.69
N MET A 1006 -9.73 -38.28 -1.33
CA MET A 1006 -8.40 -38.63 -1.84
C MET A 1006 -8.41 -38.81 -3.36
N ALA A 1007 -9.42 -39.49 -3.92
CA ALA A 1007 -9.59 -39.63 -5.36
C ALA A 1007 -9.76 -38.28 -6.06
N ALA A 1008 -10.55 -37.36 -5.50
CA ALA A 1008 -10.77 -36.03 -6.07
C ALA A 1008 -9.49 -35.17 -6.07
N VAL A 1009 -8.77 -35.11 -4.94
CA VAL A 1009 -7.51 -34.34 -4.82
C VAL A 1009 -6.45 -34.88 -5.77
N VAL A 1010 -6.26 -36.20 -5.82
CA VAL A 1010 -5.29 -36.84 -6.73
C VAL A 1010 -5.67 -36.61 -8.20
N SER A 1011 -6.96 -36.71 -8.54
CA SER A 1011 -7.44 -36.48 -9.92
C SER A 1011 -7.19 -35.05 -10.38
N LEU A 1012 -7.46 -34.06 -9.53
CA LEU A 1012 -7.20 -32.65 -9.83
C LEU A 1012 -5.70 -32.36 -9.98
N GLY A 1013 -4.88 -32.87 -9.05
CA GLY A 1013 -3.42 -32.68 -9.07
C GLY A 1013 -2.75 -33.28 -10.32
N ILE A 1014 -3.14 -34.50 -10.72
CA ILE A 1014 -2.65 -35.10 -11.97
C ILE A 1014 -3.12 -34.28 -13.18
N SER A 1015 -4.38 -33.85 -13.21
CA SER A 1015 -4.94 -33.11 -14.35
C SER A 1015 -4.27 -31.76 -14.58
N ILE A 1016 -3.98 -31.01 -13.50
CA ILE A 1016 -3.20 -29.76 -13.60
C ILE A 1016 -1.76 -30.04 -14.08
N SER A 1017 -1.18 -31.19 -13.71
CA SER A 1017 0.20 -31.54 -14.07
C SER A 1017 0.39 -31.99 -15.53
N ILE A 1018 -0.64 -32.54 -16.18
CA ILE A 1018 -0.56 -33.02 -17.57
C ILE A 1018 -1.01 -31.98 -18.61
N VAL A 1019 -1.78 -30.96 -18.21
CA VAL A 1019 -2.22 -29.88 -19.11
C VAL A 1019 -1.07 -28.87 -19.30
N PRO A 1020 -0.62 -28.60 -20.54
CA PRO A 1020 0.48 -27.66 -20.75
C PRO A 1020 0.12 -26.25 -20.28
N ARG A 1021 1.06 -25.56 -19.65
CA ARG A 1021 0.83 -24.26 -19.00
C ARG A 1021 0.36 -23.17 -19.97
N GLN A 1022 0.98 -23.10 -21.15
CA GLN A 1022 0.82 -21.99 -22.10
C GLN A 1022 -0.22 -22.28 -23.19
N VAL A 1023 -1.29 -23.02 -22.89
CA VAL A 1023 -2.42 -23.19 -23.82
C VAL A 1023 -3.37 -21.99 -23.79
N MET A 1024 -4.41 -21.99 -24.61
CA MET A 1024 -5.48 -20.99 -24.52
C MET A 1024 -6.33 -21.24 -23.25
N PRO A 1025 -6.84 -20.19 -22.58
CA PRO A 1025 -7.59 -20.31 -21.32
C PRO A 1025 -8.71 -21.37 -21.34
N TRP A 1026 -9.49 -21.42 -22.42
CA TRP A 1026 -10.55 -22.43 -22.61
C TRP A 1026 -10.03 -23.84 -22.86
N THR A 1027 -8.94 -23.99 -23.63
CA THR A 1027 -8.35 -25.31 -23.91
C THR A 1027 -7.82 -25.96 -22.63
N GLY A 1028 -7.13 -25.18 -21.80
CA GLY A 1028 -6.61 -25.67 -20.52
C GLY A 1028 -7.72 -26.02 -19.53
N LEU A 1029 -8.75 -25.17 -19.43
CA LEU A 1029 -9.90 -25.42 -18.57
C LEU A 1029 -10.65 -26.70 -18.97
N LEU A 1030 -10.90 -26.90 -20.27
CA LEU A 1030 -11.59 -28.09 -20.79
C LEU A 1030 -10.80 -29.37 -20.49
N LEU A 1031 -9.50 -29.40 -20.80
CA LEU A 1031 -8.64 -30.56 -20.53
C LEU A 1031 -8.53 -30.85 -19.03
N MET A 1032 -8.43 -29.82 -18.19
CA MET A 1032 -8.40 -29.99 -16.73
C MET A 1032 -9.66 -30.70 -16.23
N TYR A 1033 -10.86 -30.26 -16.66
CA TYR A 1033 -12.10 -30.93 -16.27
C TYR A 1033 -12.22 -32.34 -16.85
N GLU A 1034 -11.95 -32.52 -18.14
CA GLU A 1034 -12.03 -33.82 -18.81
C GLU A 1034 -11.19 -34.89 -18.09
N TRP A 1035 -9.94 -34.55 -17.76
CA TRP A 1035 -9.05 -35.46 -17.07
C TRP A 1035 -9.37 -35.59 -15.57
N THR A 1036 -9.81 -34.53 -14.90
CA THR A 1036 -10.20 -34.60 -13.48
C THR A 1036 -11.38 -35.54 -13.30
N PHE A 1037 -12.41 -35.41 -14.14
CA PHE A 1037 -13.54 -36.32 -14.14
C PHE A 1037 -13.15 -37.73 -14.56
N SER A 1038 -12.34 -37.91 -15.62
CA SER A 1038 -11.93 -39.23 -16.09
C SER A 1038 -11.14 -40.02 -15.03
N ILE A 1039 -10.16 -39.39 -14.38
CA ILE A 1039 -9.35 -40.03 -13.33
C ILE A 1039 -10.21 -40.27 -12.07
N PHE A 1040 -11.11 -39.35 -11.71
CA PHE A 1040 -12.01 -39.51 -10.58
C PHE A 1040 -12.99 -40.69 -10.78
N PHE A 1041 -13.64 -40.77 -11.94
CA PHE A 1041 -14.56 -41.87 -12.26
C PHE A 1041 -13.83 -43.22 -12.32
N LEU A 1042 -12.61 -43.28 -12.84
CA LEU A 1042 -11.81 -44.51 -12.85
C LEU A 1042 -11.39 -44.93 -11.42
N SER A 1043 -10.89 -44.01 -10.61
CA SER A 1043 -10.37 -44.30 -9.26
C SER A 1043 -11.48 -44.58 -8.24
N PHE A 1044 -12.45 -43.67 -8.09
CA PHE A 1044 -13.57 -43.86 -7.18
C PHE A 1044 -14.54 -44.96 -7.67
N GLY A 1045 -14.73 -45.09 -8.99
CA GLY A 1045 -15.49 -46.20 -9.58
C GLY A 1045 -14.86 -47.56 -9.32
N ALA A 1046 -13.52 -47.68 -9.42
CA ALA A 1046 -12.82 -48.91 -9.04
C ALA A 1046 -12.97 -49.23 -7.55
N PHE A 1047 -12.93 -48.23 -6.67
CA PHE A 1047 -13.25 -48.41 -5.25
C PHE A 1047 -14.68 -48.92 -5.03
N LEU A 1048 -15.70 -48.28 -5.63
CA LEU A 1048 -17.09 -48.73 -5.54
C LEU A 1048 -17.27 -50.17 -6.06
N HIS A 1049 -16.53 -50.57 -7.09
CA HIS A 1049 -16.51 -51.95 -7.59
C HIS A 1049 -15.85 -52.94 -6.61
N LEU A 1050 -14.78 -52.54 -5.89
CA LEU A 1050 -14.20 -53.35 -4.81
C LEU A 1050 -15.20 -53.53 -3.66
N ILE A 1051 -15.95 -52.48 -3.31
CA ILE A 1051 -17.03 -52.55 -2.31
C ILE A 1051 -18.17 -53.47 -2.76
N TYR A 1052 -18.56 -53.44 -4.04
CA TYR A 1052 -19.51 -54.41 -4.63
C TYR A 1052 -19.00 -55.85 -4.56
N LEU A 1053 -17.72 -56.09 -4.89
CA LEU A 1053 -17.10 -57.42 -4.78
C LEU A 1053 -17.00 -57.90 -3.33
N TRP A 1054 -16.81 -57.00 -2.37
CA TRP A 1054 -16.82 -57.32 -0.94
C TRP A 1054 -18.22 -57.73 -0.48
N GLY A 1055 -19.27 -56.95 -0.77
CA GLY A 1055 -20.65 -57.33 -0.47
C GLY A 1055 -21.05 -58.68 -1.07
N LYS A 1056 -20.53 -59.02 -2.25
CA LYS A 1056 -20.72 -60.33 -2.90
C LYS A 1056 -19.99 -61.50 -2.21
N ARG A 1057 -18.91 -61.23 -1.47
CA ARG A 1057 -18.06 -62.22 -0.78
C ARG A 1057 -18.40 -62.44 0.69
N GLU A 1058 -19.18 -61.56 1.31
CA GLU A 1058 -19.61 -61.68 2.71
C GLU A 1058 -20.38 -63.00 2.98
N PRO A 1059 -19.97 -63.79 3.99
CA PRO A 1059 -20.69 -65.01 4.37
C PRO A 1059 -22.02 -64.66 5.04
N GLY A 1060 -23.09 -65.31 4.59
CA GLY A 1060 -24.42 -65.18 5.20
C GLY A 1060 -24.81 -66.49 5.89
N PRO A 1061 -25.51 -66.47 7.03
CA PRO A 1061 -25.94 -67.69 7.69
C PRO A 1061 -26.88 -68.50 6.79
N VAL A 1062 -26.66 -69.81 6.76
CA VAL A 1062 -27.62 -70.76 6.18
C VAL A 1062 -28.82 -70.83 7.11
N SER A 1063 -29.99 -70.38 6.65
CA SER A 1063 -31.25 -70.65 7.34
C SER A 1063 -32.21 -71.42 6.43
N SER A 1064 -32.75 -72.49 6.99
CA SER A 1064 -33.64 -73.46 6.38
C SER A 1064 -35.07 -72.94 6.16
N ARG A 1065 -35.74 -73.55 5.17
CA ARG A 1065 -37.21 -73.70 5.02
C ARG A 1065 -38.14 -72.75 5.79
N MET A 1066 -38.94 -72.01 5.03
CA MET A 1066 -40.32 -71.71 5.40
C MET A 1066 -41.19 -71.98 4.16
N ASP A 1067 -42.27 -72.75 4.32
CA ASP A 1067 -43.16 -73.23 3.26
C ASP A 1067 -44.29 -72.19 2.94
N PRO A 1068 -45.11 -72.40 1.89
CA PRO A 1068 -45.69 -71.29 1.11
C PRO A 1068 -47.03 -70.76 1.63
N ILE A 1069 -47.33 -69.50 1.25
CA ILE A 1069 -48.68 -68.93 1.30
C ILE A 1069 -49.03 -68.32 -0.08
N ASP A 1070 -50.10 -68.86 -0.66
CA ASP A 1070 -50.86 -68.39 -1.84
C ASP A 1070 -51.42 -66.96 -1.68
N SER A 1071 -51.85 -66.22 -2.70
CA SER A 1071 -51.90 -66.42 -4.16
C SER A 1071 -52.11 -65.07 -4.90
N ASP A 1072 -51.84 -65.08 -6.22
CA ASP A 1072 -52.28 -64.13 -7.26
C ASP A 1072 -52.04 -62.59 -7.09
N SER A 1073 -51.40 -61.92 -8.06
CA SER A 1073 -51.72 -62.04 -9.48
C SER A 1073 -50.54 -61.80 -10.43
N ARG A 1074 -50.59 -62.49 -11.57
CA ARG A 1074 -49.52 -62.54 -12.58
C ARG A 1074 -49.81 -61.60 -13.75
N LYS A 1075 -49.11 -60.46 -13.84
CA LYS A 1075 -48.88 -59.75 -15.13
C LYS A 1075 -47.40 -59.45 -15.30
N GLY A 1076 -46.79 -60.14 -16.26
CA GLY A 1076 -45.35 -60.09 -16.46
C GLY A 1076 -44.87 -58.81 -17.15
N TYR A 1077 -44.13 -57.99 -16.42
CA TYR A 1077 -43.09 -57.18 -17.03
C TYR A 1077 -41.79 -57.99 -17.03
N ARG A 1078 -41.23 -58.23 -18.23
CA ARG A 1078 -39.87 -58.78 -18.34
C ARG A 1078 -38.92 -57.83 -17.61
N GLN A 1079 -38.12 -58.38 -16.70
CA GLN A 1079 -37.19 -57.64 -15.84
C GLN A 1079 -36.11 -56.96 -16.70
N ALA A 1080 -36.43 -55.72 -17.10
CA ALA A 1080 -35.52 -54.84 -17.81
C ALA A 1080 -34.32 -54.54 -16.90
N SER A 1081 -33.14 -54.47 -17.50
CA SER A 1081 -31.91 -54.13 -16.79
C SER A 1081 -32.07 -52.77 -16.14
N SER A 1082 -32.19 -52.72 -14.81
CA SER A 1082 -32.26 -51.48 -14.06
C SER A 1082 -30.89 -50.81 -14.10
N CYS A 1083 -30.71 -49.88 -15.04
CA CYS A 1083 -29.63 -48.91 -14.96
C CYS A 1083 -29.72 -48.20 -13.61
N ASP A 1084 -28.56 -47.92 -12.99
CA ASP A 1084 -28.52 -47.54 -11.58
C ASP A 1084 -28.80 -46.05 -11.37
N ILE A 1085 -30.09 -45.67 -11.45
CA ILE A 1085 -30.55 -44.27 -11.48
C ILE A 1085 -29.98 -43.43 -10.32
N VAL A 1086 -29.76 -44.03 -9.15
CA VAL A 1086 -29.21 -43.33 -7.97
C VAL A 1086 -27.71 -43.08 -8.11
N THR A 1087 -26.96 -44.01 -8.72
CA THR A 1087 -25.55 -43.79 -9.07
C THR A 1087 -25.40 -42.64 -10.05
N TRP A 1088 -26.28 -42.58 -11.05
CA TRP A 1088 -26.36 -41.48 -12.01
C TRP A 1088 -26.75 -40.14 -11.35
N TYR A 1089 -27.72 -40.14 -10.43
CA TYR A 1089 -28.14 -38.93 -9.71
C TYR A 1089 -26.99 -38.33 -8.88
N TYR A 1090 -26.30 -39.14 -8.08
CA TYR A 1090 -25.17 -38.67 -7.28
C TYR A 1090 -23.96 -38.28 -8.14
N GLY A 1091 -23.64 -39.05 -9.19
CA GLY A 1091 -22.56 -38.73 -10.12
C GLY A 1091 -22.78 -37.40 -10.84
N LEU A 1092 -23.99 -37.17 -11.38
CA LEU A 1092 -24.35 -35.92 -12.05
C LEU A 1092 -24.41 -34.73 -11.06
N GLY A 1093 -24.89 -34.95 -9.82
CA GLY A 1093 -24.89 -33.92 -8.78
C GLY A 1093 -23.47 -33.46 -8.40
N MET A 1094 -22.55 -34.40 -8.22
CA MET A 1094 -21.13 -34.10 -7.95
C MET A 1094 -20.50 -33.35 -9.14
N ALA A 1095 -20.72 -33.80 -10.37
CA ALA A 1095 -20.20 -33.14 -11.57
C ALA A 1095 -20.77 -31.73 -11.78
N PHE A 1096 -22.08 -31.53 -11.55
CA PHE A 1096 -22.71 -30.22 -11.63
C PHE A 1096 -22.13 -29.25 -10.61
N LEU A 1097 -22.03 -29.64 -9.33
CA LEU A 1097 -21.46 -28.79 -8.29
C LEU A 1097 -19.97 -28.50 -8.51
N ALA A 1098 -19.20 -29.46 -9.03
CA ALA A 1098 -17.79 -29.29 -9.37
C ALA A 1098 -17.55 -28.29 -10.51
N ILE A 1099 -18.51 -28.11 -11.42
CA ILE A 1099 -18.47 -27.09 -12.48
C ILE A 1099 -19.06 -25.76 -11.97
N ALA A 1100 -20.17 -25.82 -11.24
CA ALA A 1100 -20.90 -24.64 -10.77
C ALA A 1100 -20.09 -23.83 -9.73
N ALA A 1101 -19.52 -24.48 -8.71
CA ALA A 1101 -18.78 -23.81 -7.64
C ALA A 1101 -17.68 -22.84 -8.14
N PRO A 1102 -16.78 -23.23 -9.08
CA PRO A 1102 -15.78 -22.31 -9.64
C PRO A 1102 -16.32 -21.37 -10.73
N SER A 1103 -17.43 -21.68 -11.40
CA SER A 1103 -17.95 -20.85 -12.51
C SER A 1103 -18.97 -19.77 -12.09
N LEU A 1104 -19.70 -19.99 -10.99
CA LEU A 1104 -20.70 -19.05 -10.44
C LEU A 1104 -20.20 -17.60 -10.33
N PRO A 1105 -18.98 -17.30 -9.82
CA PRO A 1105 -18.50 -15.92 -9.71
C PRO A 1105 -18.31 -15.24 -11.08
N CYS A 1106 -17.92 -16.00 -12.10
CA CYS A 1106 -17.77 -15.50 -13.46
C CYS A 1106 -19.14 -15.25 -14.11
N ILE A 1107 -20.12 -16.14 -13.87
CA ILE A 1107 -21.50 -16.01 -14.35
C ILE A 1107 -22.18 -14.77 -13.76
N PHE A 1108 -21.93 -14.44 -12.50
CA PHE A 1108 -22.43 -13.22 -11.84
C PHE A 1108 -21.60 -11.96 -12.11
N GLY A 1109 -20.57 -12.02 -12.97
CA GLY A 1109 -19.75 -10.85 -13.31
C GLY A 1109 -18.89 -10.31 -12.16
N ILE A 1110 -18.60 -11.11 -11.13
CA ILE A 1110 -17.81 -10.69 -9.97
C ILE A 1110 -16.35 -10.46 -10.40
N THR A 1111 -15.92 -9.20 -10.41
CA THR A 1111 -14.57 -8.77 -10.80
C THR A 1111 -13.57 -8.75 -9.63
N ALA A 1112 -14.03 -8.46 -8.42
CA ALA A 1112 -13.18 -8.36 -7.24
C ALA A 1112 -12.63 -9.74 -6.81
N LEU A 1113 -11.30 -9.87 -6.78
CA LEU A 1113 -10.58 -11.12 -6.54
C LEU A 1113 -11.01 -11.82 -5.24
N PHE A 1114 -11.01 -11.11 -4.11
CA PHE A 1114 -11.37 -11.69 -2.82
C PHE A 1114 -12.83 -12.15 -2.74
N MET A 1115 -13.76 -11.43 -3.38
CA MET A 1115 -15.17 -11.83 -3.46
C MET A 1115 -15.35 -13.07 -4.36
N ARG A 1116 -14.62 -13.13 -5.48
CA ARG A 1116 -14.55 -14.30 -6.37
C ARG A 1116 -14.04 -15.53 -5.61
N LEU A 1117 -12.92 -15.41 -4.90
CA LEU A 1117 -12.35 -16.49 -4.08
C LEU A 1117 -13.28 -16.91 -2.94
N GLY A 1118 -13.91 -15.97 -2.24
CA GLY A 1118 -14.87 -16.26 -1.17
C GLY A 1118 -16.06 -17.09 -1.66
N LEU A 1119 -16.63 -16.72 -2.82
CA LEU A 1119 -17.70 -17.49 -3.46
C LEU A 1119 -17.24 -18.88 -3.93
N MET A 1120 -16.01 -19.01 -4.45
CA MET A 1120 -15.43 -20.32 -4.81
C MET A 1120 -15.26 -21.21 -3.57
N VAL A 1121 -14.84 -20.66 -2.43
CA VAL A 1121 -14.73 -21.40 -1.16
C VAL A 1121 -16.11 -21.86 -0.67
N VAL A 1122 -17.12 -20.98 -0.69
CA VAL A 1122 -18.51 -21.35 -0.31
C VAL A 1122 -19.05 -22.46 -1.23
N GLY A 1123 -18.86 -22.33 -2.55
CA GLY A 1123 -19.23 -23.37 -3.51
C GLY A 1123 -18.48 -24.69 -3.29
N GLY A 1124 -17.19 -24.62 -2.95
CA GLY A 1124 -16.36 -25.77 -2.60
C GLY A 1124 -16.81 -26.49 -1.32
N LEU A 1125 -17.28 -25.75 -0.31
CA LEU A 1125 -17.87 -26.32 0.91
C LEU A 1125 -19.20 -27.03 0.61
N ILE A 1126 -20.05 -26.45 -0.25
CA ILE A 1126 -21.31 -27.08 -0.70
C ILE A 1126 -21.01 -28.38 -1.47
N LEU A 1127 -20.02 -28.34 -2.39
CA LEU A 1127 -19.55 -29.53 -3.10
C LEU A 1127 -19.02 -30.59 -2.13
N ALA A 1128 -18.19 -30.23 -1.16
CA ALA A 1128 -17.63 -31.17 -0.18
C ALA A 1128 -18.72 -31.81 0.69
N ALA A 1129 -19.72 -31.05 1.14
CA ALA A 1129 -20.87 -31.57 1.86
C ALA A 1129 -21.67 -32.57 0.99
N PHE A 1130 -21.94 -32.23 -0.27
CA PHE A 1130 -22.64 -33.12 -1.19
C PHE A 1130 -21.82 -34.39 -1.52
N MET A 1131 -20.50 -34.27 -1.71
CA MET A 1131 -19.60 -35.41 -1.95
C MET A 1131 -19.52 -36.35 -0.74
N THR A 1132 -19.53 -35.80 0.47
CA THR A 1132 -19.58 -36.59 1.71
C THR A 1132 -20.84 -37.48 1.71
N TYR A 1133 -22.01 -36.86 1.54
CA TYR A 1133 -23.30 -37.56 1.46
C TYR A 1133 -23.38 -38.56 0.30
N ALA A 1134 -23.00 -38.13 -0.90
CA ALA A 1134 -23.03 -38.96 -2.11
C ALA A 1134 -22.11 -40.19 -1.98
N SER A 1135 -20.88 -40.02 -1.49
CA SER A 1135 -19.91 -41.11 -1.39
C SER A 1135 -20.32 -42.20 -0.40
N GLU A 1136 -20.90 -41.83 0.75
CA GLU A 1136 -21.45 -42.79 1.71
C GLU A 1136 -22.61 -43.59 1.09
N HIS A 1137 -23.60 -42.89 0.51
CA HIS A 1137 -24.75 -43.54 -0.12
C HIS A 1137 -24.36 -44.44 -1.30
N LEU A 1138 -23.37 -44.04 -2.11
CA LEU A 1138 -22.85 -44.84 -3.22
C LEU A 1138 -22.17 -46.13 -2.73
N ALA A 1139 -21.30 -46.07 -1.72
CA ALA A 1139 -20.62 -47.26 -1.19
C ALA A 1139 -21.59 -48.24 -0.54
N ILE A 1140 -22.52 -47.75 0.30
CA ILE A 1140 -23.55 -48.59 0.93
C ILE A 1140 -24.40 -49.28 -0.14
N ARG A 1141 -24.82 -48.54 -1.19
CA ARG A 1141 -25.60 -49.10 -2.31
C ARG A 1141 -24.82 -50.14 -3.10
N SER A 1142 -23.55 -49.87 -3.44
CA SER A 1142 -22.69 -50.82 -4.15
C SER A 1142 -22.51 -52.12 -3.36
N PHE A 1143 -22.32 -52.02 -2.04
CA PHE A 1143 -22.21 -53.17 -1.14
C PHE A 1143 -23.51 -54.00 -1.09
N LEU A 1144 -24.66 -53.34 -0.87
CA LEU A 1144 -25.97 -53.99 -0.85
C LEU A 1144 -26.31 -54.67 -2.17
N LYS A 1145 -26.00 -54.04 -3.31
CA LYS A 1145 -26.15 -54.63 -4.65
C LYS A 1145 -25.30 -55.88 -4.83
N GLY A 1146 -24.11 -55.91 -4.25
CA GLY A 1146 -23.25 -57.11 -4.20
C GLY A 1146 -23.87 -58.27 -3.41
N LEU A 1147 -24.55 -57.97 -2.30
CA LEU A 1147 -25.32 -58.94 -1.51
C LEU A 1147 -26.56 -59.46 -2.26
N GLU A 1148 -27.26 -58.60 -2.99
CA GLU A 1148 -28.45 -58.95 -3.79
C GLU A 1148 -28.08 -59.87 -4.98
N ASP A 1149 -27.06 -59.48 -5.76
CA ASP A 1149 -26.55 -60.25 -6.91
C ASP A 1149 -25.90 -61.60 -6.50
N ARG A 1150 -25.74 -61.87 -5.20
CA ARG A 1150 -25.28 -63.17 -4.68
C ARG A 1150 -26.32 -64.28 -4.90
N ASN A 1151 -27.61 -63.94 -4.90
CA ASN A 1151 -28.71 -64.91 -4.93
C ASN A 1151 -29.21 -65.24 -6.35
N THR A 1152 -28.70 -64.55 -7.39
CA THR A 1152 -29.13 -64.72 -8.79
C THR A 1152 -28.11 -65.53 -9.60
N THR A 1153 -28.33 -66.84 -9.72
CA THR A 1153 -27.56 -67.75 -10.59
C THR A 1153 -27.90 -67.57 -12.07
N ARG A 1154 -27.69 -66.36 -12.63
CA ARG A 1154 -27.69 -66.16 -14.08
C ARG A 1154 -26.66 -65.15 -14.54
N SER A 1155 -25.79 -65.59 -15.44
CA SER A 1155 -24.75 -64.78 -16.08
C SER A 1155 -25.31 -63.48 -16.66
N ARG A 1156 -24.95 -62.36 -16.04
CA ARG A 1156 -24.86 -61.04 -16.65
C ARG A 1156 -23.57 -60.40 -16.17
N SER A 1157 -22.59 -60.28 -17.06
CA SER A 1157 -21.42 -59.46 -16.82
C SER A 1157 -21.85 -58.00 -16.74
N ALA A 1158 -21.79 -57.39 -15.56
CA ALA A 1158 -21.96 -55.95 -15.42
C ALA A 1158 -20.84 -55.24 -16.22
N CYS A 1159 -21.21 -54.30 -17.09
CA CYS A 1159 -20.22 -53.44 -17.73
C CYS A 1159 -19.65 -52.47 -16.70
N PHE A 1160 -18.34 -52.28 -16.70
CA PHE A 1160 -17.59 -51.54 -15.69
C PHE A 1160 -17.72 -50.00 -15.80
N LEU A 1161 -18.49 -49.47 -16.76
CA LEU A 1161 -18.51 -48.05 -17.13
C LEU A 1161 -19.92 -47.50 -17.48
N CYS A 1162 -20.98 -48.03 -16.85
CA CYS A 1162 -22.37 -47.57 -16.99
C CYS A 1162 -23.14 -47.61 -15.67
#